data_AF-A0A0M9VQB5-F1
#
_entry.id   AF-A0A0M9VQB5-F1
#
_cell.length_a   1.000
_cell.length_b   1.000
_cell.length_c   1.000
_cell.angle_alpha   90.00
_cell.angle_beta   90.00
_cell.angle_gamma   90.00
#
_symmetry.space_group_name_H-M   'P 1'
#
loop_
_entity.id
_entity.type
_entity.pdbx_description
1 polymer ?
#
loop_
_entity_poly.entity_id
_entity_poly.type
_entity_poly.pdbx_seq_one_letter_code
_entity_poly.pdbx_strand_id
1 'polypeptide(L)'
;MDRGQTVGVLGGGQLGRMFGEAASRLNVTVRFLDVGDNTPAKQITSVPASSDGPQHVDGSFADKAKIHELAQQVDILTVEIEHVDADELQTVLDKGLVKAVHPAPSTIRLIQDKFAQKEHLMRHAVPVVESMAIEAGSDMRASIQAAIDRYQLPLMLKSRTQAYDGRGNFTLRSADDIEAAIDALGGGSRPLYAEKWAPFSKEIAVMVVRSVDGHVVSYPAVETVHENSICHSVYAPLRSNVPELAERARTIAERAVATFEGAGIFGVEMFLMDDGEILLNELAPRPHNSGHYTMDACDTTQFENHLRAILGLPLGSTAMKVPSAAMLNILGLADLSKDADALAKTLAPAVRSLSVPGTTVHLYGKSGCRPGRKMGHINVVGESDARVHARMSALLEELALAQDAAKSASAWDREAAAKRAAAVATPSDKSARDYAHPQALVGIIMGSDSDLPVMTSAAQTLKDFDVPFELTIVSAHRTPDRMRDYARSARSRGLRVIIAGAGGAAHLPGMVAAQTALPVIGVPVKGSTLDGVDSLHSIVQMPRGVPVATVAINNSMNAALLAIRMLGTAMPGYLDKMETYMSDMESGVMQKVERLAHDGWSYKCDLVCFTMAPRAQSRLSAVVSHFMSQGGEEFDYVIVGGGTAGSVLANRLTEDAGLSVAVIEGGPSDEGMDRVLNLRRWLELLGSDIDYDYTTTEQPRGNSHIRHSRARVLGGCSSHNTLISFFPFNEDLNIWRDHHGCPDWGAPTLQPYGTRLKMNITPIAPQQRNHVVRDWVEASSAVTGAPIMEDMNSQIAYRGGFDKAVGFFNISYDPYNGYRSSASTAYMHPIMPRGASPRKNLHLFLETWVHALEFDEKDPLRVRGVRVTTKTGAHKVIRARREVILAAGAFDTPRLLLLSGIGPKNDLETIGIRCRHDLPGVGLNLNDHPESIIMWETRDTPNETVMSSDAGLFVRALPADAEPVPHPGPDLMFHIYQVPFTENTAREGFPEPKHAICMTPNCMRSRGRGRLSLASSDPKVKPLIDFKYFEDEDRYDERLLIEGIKLARKIAEQEPFKQHLVREVAPGPSCQTDEEISAYARKVAHTVYHPAGTCRMGTPPKAGASSVSDDARTVVVDQKDLRVVGMKGLRVCDASLLPTIPSVNPMLTILMIAERGAELIRNDGWINGQRRTDWA
;
A
#
# COMPACT_ATOMS: atom_id res chain seq x y z
N MET A 1 14.14 7.95 23.28
CA MET A 1 15.58 7.64 23.30
C MET A 1 16.20 8.56 24.32
N ASP A 2 16.86 8.02 25.35
CA ASP A 2 17.71 8.85 26.19
C ASP A 2 18.89 9.27 25.31
N ARG A 3 18.95 10.54 24.91
CA ARG A 3 19.82 11.07 23.82
C ARG A 3 21.32 11.16 24.22
N GLY A 4 21.77 10.35 25.18
CA GLY A 4 23.03 10.57 25.89
C GLY A 4 24.17 9.59 25.61
N GLN A 5 23.91 8.37 25.14
CA GLN A 5 24.97 7.35 25.06
C GLN A 5 25.83 7.49 23.80
N THR A 6 27.14 7.53 23.97
CA THR A 6 28.13 7.56 22.90
C THR A 6 28.74 6.18 22.70
N VAL A 7 28.81 5.71 21.44
CA VAL A 7 29.38 4.40 21.10
C VAL A 7 30.77 4.56 20.50
N GLY A 8 31.77 3.91 21.07
CA GLY A 8 33.11 3.79 20.49
C GLY A 8 33.24 2.52 19.66
N VAL A 9 33.87 2.62 18.50
CA VAL A 9 34.09 1.51 17.56
C VAL A 9 35.60 1.32 17.35
N LEU A 10 36.11 0.14 17.64
CA LEU A 10 37.49 -0.24 17.31
C LEU A 10 37.55 -0.65 15.83
N GLY A 11 38.09 0.23 15.00
CA GLY A 11 38.12 0.12 13.54
C GLY A 11 37.17 1.10 12.84
N GLY A 12 37.69 1.83 11.85
CA GLY A 12 36.97 2.78 10.98
C GLY A 12 37.02 2.39 9.50
N GLY A 13 37.10 1.09 9.23
CA GLY A 13 37.11 0.46 7.92
C GLY A 13 35.74 0.45 7.24
N GLN A 14 35.54 -0.53 6.34
CA GLN A 14 34.32 -0.59 5.53
C GLN A 14 33.06 -0.84 6.37
N LEU A 15 33.14 -1.68 7.40
CA LEU A 15 32.00 -1.98 8.27
C LEU A 15 31.76 -0.80 9.21
N GLY A 16 32.81 -0.14 9.69
CA GLY A 16 32.73 1.08 10.50
C GLY A 16 32.01 2.20 9.75
N ARG A 17 32.26 2.35 8.44
CA ARG A 17 31.50 3.25 7.57
C ARG A 17 30.00 2.93 7.60
N MET A 18 29.60 1.73 7.22
CA MET A 18 28.17 1.35 7.18
C MET A 18 27.50 1.39 8.56
N PHE A 19 28.26 1.13 9.63
CA PHE A 19 27.81 1.31 11.01
C PHE A 19 27.55 2.79 11.33
N GLY A 20 28.45 3.69 10.91
CA GLY A 20 28.27 5.14 11.02
C GLY A 20 27.05 5.66 10.25
N GLU A 21 26.78 5.13 9.06
CA GLU A 21 25.57 5.47 8.28
C GLU A 21 24.28 5.10 9.05
N ALA A 22 24.24 3.91 9.65
CA ALA A 22 23.12 3.48 10.48
C ALA A 22 22.98 4.30 11.76
N ALA A 23 24.10 4.64 12.42
CA ALA A 23 24.11 5.48 13.61
C ALA A 23 23.61 6.90 13.35
N SER A 24 24.02 7.50 12.23
CA SER A 24 23.57 8.83 11.80
C SER A 24 22.06 8.88 11.60
N ARG A 25 21.46 7.85 10.98
CA ARG A 25 20.01 7.74 10.81
C ARG A 25 19.24 7.71 12.14
N LEU A 26 19.83 7.14 13.19
CA LEU A 26 19.24 7.07 14.53
C LEU A 26 19.65 8.25 15.44
N ASN A 27 20.46 9.18 14.93
CA ASN A 27 21.05 10.27 15.70
C ASN A 27 21.80 9.77 16.95
N VAL A 28 22.57 8.69 16.79
CA VAL A 28 23.47 8.15 17.81
C VAL A 28 24.89 8.62 17.56
N THR A 29 25.55 9.17 18.58
CA THR A 29 26.93 9.61 18.50
C THR A 29 27.88 8.41 18.48
N VAL A 30 28.70 8.31 17.43
CA VAL A 30 29.75 7.29 17.29
C VAL A 30 31.13 7.94 17.22
N ARG A 31 32.11 7.31 17.87
CA ARG A 31 33.53 7.63 17.77
C ARG A 31 34.31 6.41 17.32
N PHE A 32 35.36 6.61 16.53
CA PHE A 32 36.15 5.52 15.97
C PHE A 32 37.60 5.58 16.45
N LEU A 33 38.21 4.42 16.67
CA LEU A 33 39.67 4.27 16.79
C LEU A 33 40.20 3.65 15.49
N ASP A 34 40.95 4.42 14.71
CA ASP A 34 41.43 3.98 13.40
C ASP A 34 42.79 4.58 13.00
N VAL A 35 43.38 4.00 11.94
CA VAL A 35 44.71 4.35 11.45
C VAL A 35 44.60 4.94 10.04
N GLY A 36 45.15 6.14 9.88
CA GLY A 36 45.34 6.82 8.60
C GLY A 36 44.32 7.94 8.34
N ASP A 37 44.69 8.87 7.46
CA ASP A 37 43.96 10.13 7.30
C ASP A 37 42.63 10.00 6.56
N ASN A 38 42.45 8.94 5.78
CA ASN A 38 41.33 8.76 4.84
C ASN A 38 40.63 7.40 4.97
N THR A 39 40.47 6.89 6.20
CA THR A 39 39.72 5.65 6.44
C THR A 39 38.27 5.77 5.97
N PRO A 40 37.60 4.68 5.56
CA PRO A 40 36.22 4.75 5.05
C PRO A 40 35.22 5.43 5.99
N ALA A 41 35.33 5.25 7.32
CA ALA A 41 34.44 5.91 8.27
C ALA A 41 34.65 7.43 8.32
N LYS A 42 35.90 7.92 8.31
CA LYS A 42 36.25 9.36 8.31
C LYS A 42 35.61 10.15 7.16
N GLN A 43 35.21 9.47 6.08
CA GLN A 43 34.66 10.12 4.88
C GLN A 43 33.19 10.53 5.01
N ILE A 44 32.45 10.00 5.99
CA ILE A 44 30.99 10.16 6.07
C ILE A 44 30.50 10.58 7.46
N THR A 45 31.38 10.54 8.46
CA THR A 45 31.05 10.84 9.85
C THR A 45 31.14 12.36 10.04
N SER A 46 30.04 12.99 10.47
CA SER A 46 30.00 14.41 10.87
C SER A 46 29.34 14.54 12.24
N VAL A 47 29.86 15.43 13.09
CA VAL A 47 29.32 15.67 14.44
C VAL A 47 28.63 17.03 14.47
N PRO A 48 27.48 17.16 15.14
CA PRO A 48 26.95 18.47 15.52
C PRO A 48 27.99 19.26 16.31
N ALA A 49 28.08 20.57 16.10
CA ALA A 49 29.07 21.46 16.76
C ALA A 49 29.03 21.45 18.31
N SER A 50 28.03 20.80 18.91
CA SER A 50 27.77 20.72 20.34
C SER A 50 28.43 19.55 21.07
N SER A 51 29.20 18.69 20.40
CA SER A 51 29.86 17.54 21.06
C SER A 51 31.35 17.78 21.27
N ASP A 52 31.82 17.61 22.51
CA ASP A 52 33.22 17.83 22.88
C ASP A 52 34.14 16.69 22.43
N GLY A 53 35.33 17.01 21.94
CA GLY A 53 36.41 16.06 21.61
C GLY A 53 36.39 15.51 20.18
N PRO A 54 37.47 14.81 19.76
CA PRO A 54 37.61 14.34 18.39
C PRO A 54 36.69 13.14 18.08
N GLN A 55 36.16 13.11 16.86
CA GLN A 55 35.33 11.99 16.39
C GLN A 55 36.12 10.72 16.11
N HIS A 56 37.42 10.87 15.81
CA HIS A 56 38.35 9.79 15.57
C HIS A 56 39.54 9.92 16.52
N VAL A 57 39.89 8.82 17.18
CA VAL A 57 41.17 8.68 17.87
C VAL A 57 42.14 8.09 16.88
N ASP A 58 43.15 8.87 16.48
CA ASP A 58 44.19 8.40 15.57
C ASP A 58 45.15 7.45 16.30
N GLY A 59 45.14 6.18 15.88
CA GLY A 59 45.94 5.16 16.53
C GLY A 59 45.59 3.73 16.12
N SER A 60 46.52 2.82 16.34
CA SER A 60 46.26 1.39 16.15
C SER A 60 45.30 0.89 17.23
N PHE A 61 44.29 0.10 16.86
CA PHE A 61 43.46 -0.63 17.81
C PHE A 61 44.19 -1.83 18.46
N ALA A 62 45.49 -2.00 18.19
CA ALA A 62 46.40 -2.84 18.97
C ALA A 62 47.19 -2.05 20.02
N ASP A 63 47.10 -0.71 20.03
CA ASP A 63 47.76 0.14 21.02
C ASP A 63 46.84 0.35 22.23
N LYS A 64 47.26 -0.20 23.37
CA LYS A 64 46.54 -0.12 24.64
C LYS A 64 46.24 1.32 25.07
N ALA A 65 47.18 2.24 24.86
CA ALA A 65 46.99 3.65 25.22
C ALA A 65 45.87 4.29 24.40
N LYS A 66 45.73 3.90 23.13
CA LYS A 66 44.71 4.40 22.22
C LYS A 66 43.33 3.81 22.47
N ILE A 67 43.26 2.53 22.85
CA ILE A 67 42.00 1.92 23.34
C ILE A 67 41.53 2.67 24.60
N HIS A 68 42.44 2.95 25.53
CA HIS A 68 42.15 3.75 26.73
C HIS A 68 41.69 5.18 26.40
N GLU A 69 42.33 5.86 25.45
CA GLU A 69 41.96 7.20 24.99
C GLU A 69 40.53 7.24 24.42
N LEU A 70 40.14 6.24 23.61
CA LEU A 70 38.78 6.12 23.11
C LEU A 70 37.79 5.81 24.24
N ALA A 71 38.13 4.87 25.13
CA ALA A 71 37.27 4.43 26.22
C ALA A 71 36.85 5.59 27.15
N GLN A 72 37.72 6.58 27.36
CA GLN A 72 37.43 7.76 28.18
C GLN A 72 36.38 8.71 27.57
N GLN A 73 36.02 8.53 26.31
CA GLN A 73 35.16 9.45 25.54
C GLN A 73 33.80 8.84 25.17
N VAL A 74 33.53 7.60 25.57
CA VAL A 74 32.37 6.82 25.13
C VAL A 74 31.74 6.04 26.28
N ASP A 75 30.48 5.67 26.14
CA ASP A 75 29.75 4.85 27.13
C ASP A 75 29.88 3.36 26.85
N ILE A 76 29.92 2.97 25.57
CA ILE A 76 29.91 1.57 25.12
C ILE A 76 30.99 1.40 24.06
N LEU A 77 31.76 0.31 24.15
CA LEU A 77 32.68 -0.09 23.08
C LEU A 77 32.13 -1.27 22.27
N THR A 78 32.30 -1.20 20.95
CA THR A 78 32.09 -2.30 20.02
C THR A 78 33.28 -2.41 19.05
N VAL A 79 33.30 -3.48 18.26
CA VAL A 79 34.41 -3.82 17.36
C VAL A 79 33.92 -3.98 15.92
N GLU A 80 34.65 -3.40 14.98
CA GLU A 80 34.47 -3.71 13.55
C GLU A 80 35.27 -4.96 13.15
N ILE A 81 36.31 -5.33 13.91
CA ILE A 81 37.18 -6.45 13.60
C ILE A 81 37.39 -7.31 14.83
N GLU A 82 37.45 -8.63 14.63
CA GLU A 82 37.68 -9.60 15.69
C GLU A 82 39.13 -9.59 16.20
N HIS A 83 40.08 -9.02 15.46
CA HIS A 83 41.52 -8.96 15.81
C HIS A 83 41.86 -7.72 16.67
N VAL A 84 41.24 -7.62 17.83
CA VAL A 84 41.48 -6.58 18.86
C VAL A 84 42.08 -7.18 20.13
N ASP A 85 42.66 -6.36 21.00
CA ASP A 85 43.19 -6.83 22.30
C ASP A 85 42.03 -7.08 23.29
N ALA A 86 41.57 -8.34 23.38
CA ALA A 86 40.47 -8.72 24.28
C ALA A 86 40.84 -8.61 25.77
N ASP A 87 42.11 -8.72 26.13
CA ASP A 87 42.59 -8.49 27.51
C ASP A 87 42.50 -7.02 27.89
N GLU A 88 42.86 -6.14 26.96
CA GLU A 88 42.74 -4.71 27.17
C GLU A 88 41.27 -4.27 27.22
N LEU A 89 40.41 -4.84 26.37
CA LEU A 89 38.96 -4.60 26.42
C LEU A 89 38.34 -5.04 27.77
N GLN A 90 38.81 -6.14 28.36
CA GLN A 90 38.41 -6.53 29.70
C GLN A 90 38.94 -5.54 30.75
N THR A 91 40.20 -5.11 30.61
CA THR A 91 40.84 -4.15 31.52
C THR A 91 40.11 -2.80 31.56
N VAL A 92 39.67 -2.25 30.42
CA VAL A 92 38.92 -0.98 30.38
C VAL A 92 37.52 -1.13 30.98
N LEU A 93 36.89 -2.31 30.83
CA LEU A 93 35.61 -2.63 31.45
C LEU A 93 35.74 -2.77 32.98
N ASP A 94 36.74 -3.52 33.46
CA ASP A 94 37.00 -3.74 34.89
C ASP A 94 37.36 -2.44 35.64
N LYS A 95 38.05 -1.51 34.95
CA LYS A 95 38.36 -0.17 35.47
C LYS A 95 37.15 0.79 35.43
N GLY A 96 36.02 0.37 34.86
CA GLY A 96 34.81 1.19 34.75
C GLY A 96 34.95 2.39 33.82
N LEU A 97 35.86 2.34 32.84
CA LEU A 97 36.03 3.43 31.87
C LEU A 97 34.85 3.52 30.89
N VAL A 98 34.19 2.39 30.65
CA VAL A 98 32.98 2.27 29.83
C VAL A 98 31.95 1.46 30.60
N LYS A 99 30.66 1.67 30.29
CA LYS A 99 29.55 0.93 30.90
C LYS A 99 29.48 -0.51 30.39
N ALA A 100 29.85 -0.74 29.13
CA ALA A 100 29.79 -2.06 28.51
C ALA A 100 30.77 -2.18 27.33
N VAL A 101 31.18 -3.42 27.06
CA VAL A 101 31.88 -3.83 25.84
C VAL A 101 31.06 -4.92 25.16
N HIS A 102 30.76 -4.74 23.88
CA HIS A 102 29.87 -5.59 23.11
C HIS A 102 30.45 -5.97 21.74
N PRO A 103 30.51 -7.27 21.38
CA PRO A 103 30.28 -8.44 22.24
C PRO A 103 31.24 -8.49 23.44
N ALA A 104 30.98 -9.37 24.40
CA ALA A 104 31.79 -9.41 25.62
C ALA A 104 33.27 -9.74 25.31
N PRO A 105 34.25 -9.22 26.06
CA PRO A 105 35.66 -9.55 25.83
C PRO A 105 35.95 -11.05 25.91
N SER A 106 35.23 -11.80 26.74
CA SER A 106 35.24 -13.27 26.81
C SER A 106 34.83 -13.91 25.48
N THR A 107 33.75 -13.42 24.86
CA THR A 107 33.28 -13.84 23.53
C THR A 107 34.30 -13.56 22.43
N ILE A 108 34.87 -12.36 22.41
CA ILE A 108 35.87 -11.97 21.41
C ILE A 108 37.09 -12.90 21.51
N ARG A 109 37.63 -13.09 22.72
CA ARG A 109 38.78 -13.97 22.99
C ARG A 109 38.54 -15.40 22.54
N LEU A 110 37.37 -15.96 22.85
CA LEU A 110 37.01 -17.32 22.49
C LEU A 110 36.89 -17.49 20.96
N ILE A 111 36.34 -16.49 20.27
CA ILE A 111 36.15 -16.54 18.80
C ILE A 111 37.47 -16.28 18.04
N GLN A 112 38.39 -15.51 18.61
CA GLN A 112 39.72 -15.29 18.03
C GLN A 112 40.53 -16.57 17.85
N ASP A 113 40.35 -17.56 18.73
CA ASP A 113 40.87 -18.91 18.56
C ASP A 113 39.81 -19.81 17.91
N LYS A 114 39.96 -20.02 16.60
CA LYS A 114 39.01 -20.76 15.77
C LYS A 114 38.86 -22.23 16.20
N PHE A 115 39.89 -22.82 16.83
CA PHE A 115 39.77 -24.17 17.36
C PHE A 115 39.02 -24.17 18.70
N ALA A 116 39.33 -23.25 19.61
CA ALA A 116 38.61 -23.10 20.87
C ALA A 116 37.12 -22.77 20.66
N GLN A 117 36.80 -21.94 19.65
CA GLN A 117 35.44 -21.69 19.20
C GLN A 117 34.72 -23.01 18.84
N LYS A 118 35.36 -23.87 18.03
CA LYS A 118 34.77 -25.17 17.64
C LYS A 118 34.57 -26.08 18.85
N GLU A 119 35.53 -26.17 19.76
CA GLU A 119 35.37 -26.95 20.98
C GLU A 119 34.20 -26.45 21.84
N HIS A 120 34.05 -25.14 21.99
CA HIS A 120 32.91 -24.54 22.70
C HIS A 120 31.58 -24.92 22.03
N LEU A 121 31.49 -24.82 20.71
CA LEU A 121 30.30 -25.18 19.95
C LEU A 121 29.96 -26.67 20.07
N MET A 122 30.97 -27.56 20.02
CA MET A 122 30.78 -29.00 20.24
C MET A 122 30.24 -29.31 21.63
N ARG A 123 30.75 -28.65 22.68
CA ARG A 123 30.25 -28.81 24.06
C ARG A 123 28.78 -28.41 24.21
N HIS A 124 28.29 -27.52 23.36
CA HIS A 124 26.89 -27.07 23.31
C HIS A 124 26.05 -27.81 22.26
N ALA A 125 26.54 -28.93 21.74
CA ALA A 125 25.86 -29.75 20.73
C ALA A 125 25.48 -28.98 19.45
N VAL A 126 26.33 -28.03 19.04
CA VAL A 126 26.25 -27.39 17.74
C VAL A 126 27.08 -28.21 16.75
N PRO A 127 26.52 -28.63 15.60
CA PRO A 127 27.25 -29.43 14.63
C PRO A 127 28.36 -28.60 13.99
N VAL A 128 29.60 -29.08 14.04
CA VAL A 128 30.78 -28.48 13.42
C VAL A 128 31.61 -29.55 12.73
N VAL A 129 32.49 -29.14 11.83
CA VAL A 129 33.44 -30.07 11.19
C VAL A 129 34.44 -30.61 12.22
N GLU A 130 34.62 -31.93 12.25
CA GLU A 130 35.57 -32.61 13.13
C GLU A 130 36.98 -32.03 12.95
N SER A 131 37.65 -31.71 14.05
CA SER A 131 38.91 -30.98 14.05
C SER A 131 39.86 -31.49 15.15
N MET A 132 41.17 -31.38 14.92
CA MET A 132 42.23 -31.77 15.85
C MET A 132 43.24 -30.63 16.01
N ALA A 133 43.60 -30.29 17.25
CA ALA A 133 44.62 -29.29 17.53
C ALA A 133 46.01 -29.74 17.06
N ILE A 134 46.81 -28.80 16.58
CA ILE A 134 48.20 -28.99 16.18
C ILE A 134 49.03 -27.92 16.89
N GLU A 135 49.77 -28.31 17.91
CA GLU A 135 50.54 -27.36 18.72
C GLU A 135 51.79 -26.84 17.97
N ALA A 136 52.22 -25.64 18.34
CA ALA A 136 53.44 -25.05 17.82
C ALA A 136 54.69 -25.82 18.30
N GLY A 137 55.75 -25.86 17.50
CA GLY A 137 57.04 -26.46 17.89
C GLY A 137 57.43 -27.72 17.10
N SER A 138 58.40 -28.47 17.64
CA SER A 138 59.09 -29.57 16.94
C SER A 138 58.17 -30.74 16.54
N ASP A 139 57.10 -30.96 17.28
CA ASP A 139 56.20 -32.11 17.09
C ASP A 139 55.06 -31.81 16.11
N MET A 140 55.02 -30.60 15.54
CA MET A 140 53.98 -30.17 14.60
C MET A 140 53.87 -31.12 13.40
N ARG A 141 55.00 -31.51 12.81
CA ARG A 141 55.03 -32.43 11.67
C ARG A 141 54.40 -33.78 12.01
N ALA A 142 54.76 -34.35 13.17
CA ALA A 142 54.21 -35.62 13.63
C ALA A 142 52.71 -35.52 13.93
N SER A 143 52.27 -34.39 14.48
CA SER A 143 50.85 -34.12 14.76
C SER A 143 50.03 -33.97 13.48
N ILE A 144 50.58 -33.32 12.44
CA ILE A 144 49.95 -33.24 11.11
C ILE A 144 49.86 -34.63 10.49
N GLN A 145 50.90 -35.46 10.62
CA GLN A 145 50.85 -36.85 10.16
C GLN A 145 49.77 -37.66 10.89
N ALA A 146 49.66 -37.52 12.22
CA ALA A 146 48.59 -38.18 12.98
C ALA A 146 47.19 -37.72 12.56
N ALA A 147 47.02 -36.44 12.18
CA ALA A 147 45.76 -35.95 11.63
C ALA A 147 45.46 -36.54 10.25
N ILE A 148 46.48 -36.73 9.40
CA ILE A 148 46.35 -37.45 8.11
C ILE A 148 45.89 -38.89 8.35
N ASP A 149 46.49 -39.58 9.31
CA ASP A 149 46.14 -40.97 9.63
C ASP A 149 44.70 -41.09 10.15
N ARG A 150 44.21 -40.07 10.89
CA ARG A 150 42.86 -40.02 11.43
C ARG A 150 41.80 -39.63 10.40
N TYR A 151 42.01 -38.58 9.62
CA TYR A 151 40.98 -37.99 8.75
C TYR A 151 41.10 -38.40 7.29
N GLN A 152 42.24 -38.97 6.89
CA GLN A 152 42.62 -39.22 5.51
C GLN A 152 42.75 -37.92 4.69
N LEU A 153 43.38 -38.03 3.52
CA LEU A 153 43.54 -36.90 2.60
C LEU A 153 42.39 -36.86 1.56
N PRO A 154 41.98 -35.68 1.08
CA PRO A 154 42.48 -34.37 1.50
C PRO A 154 42.00 -33.98 2.91
N LEU A 155 42.68 -33.03 3.56
CA LEU A 155 42.23 -32.36 4.79
C LEU A 155 42.62 -30.88 4.78
N MET A 156 42.00 -30.07 5.64
CA MET A 156 42.29 -28.63 5.72
C MET A 156 43.11 -28.31 6.97
N LEU A 157 44.31 -27.75 6.79
CA LEU A 157 45.10 -27.21 7.89
C LEU A 157 44.81 -25.71 8.04
N LYS A 158 44.48 -25.26 9.25
CA LYS A 158 44.08 -23.88 9.52
C LYS A 158 44.86 -23.29 10.69
N SER A 159 45.21 -22.01 10.62
CA SER A 159 45.76 -21.25 11.75
C SER A 159 44.68 -21.05 12.81
N ARG A 160 45.01 -21.27 14.09
CA ARG A 160 44.04 -21.08 15.18
C ARG A 160 43.65 -19.62 15.36
N THR A 161 44.62 -18.72 15.25
CA THR A 161 44.43 -17.27 15.42
C THR A 161 44.83 -16.50 14.16
N GLN A 162 44.36 -15.26 14.04
CA GLN A 162 44.70 -14.35 12.93
C GLN A 162 44.29 -14.86 11.52
N ALA A 163 43.37 -15.81 11.46
CA ALA A 163 42.76 -16.27 10.22
C ALA A 163 41.52 -15.42 9.89
N TYR A 164 41.42 -14.97 8.64
CA TYR A 164 40.29 -14.19 8.11
C TYR A 164 40.31 -14.19 6.57
N ASP A 165 39.13 -14.12 5.92
CA ASP A 165 38.99 -14.02 4.45
C ASP A 165 39.90 -15.02 3.69
N GLY A 166 39.92 -16.29 4.14
CA GLY A 166 40.72 -17.36 3.55
C GLY A 166 42.22 -17.36 3.91
N ARG A 167 42.73 -16.30 4.55
CA ARG A 167 44.11 -16.28 5.07
C ARG A 167 44.21 -17.19 6.28
N GLY A 168 45.28 -17.97 6.32
CA GLY A 168 45.50 -18.94 7.39
C GLY A 168 44.90 -20.33 7.11
N ASN A 169 44.50 -20.63 5.87
CA ASN A 169 44.05 -21.97 5.45
C ASN A 169 45.03 -22.57 4.43
N PHE A 170 45.29 -23.88 4.53
CA PHE A 170 46.10 -24.64 3.57
C PHE A 170 45.49 -26.03 3.35
N THR A 171 45.18 -26.38 2.11
CA THR A 171 44.66 -27.71 1.77
C THR A 171 45.80 -28.70 1.59
N LEU A 172 45.83 -29.75 2.41
CA LEU A 172 46.74 -30.88 2.26
C LEU A 172 46.09 -31.91 1.34
N ARG A 173 46.72 -32.21 0.20
CA ARG A 173 46.28 -33.22 -0.78
C ARG A 173 47.19 -34.45 -0.78
N SER A 174 48.44 -34.26 -0.40
CA SER A 174 49.46 -35.29 -0.26
C SER A 174 50.24 -35.11 1.05
N ALA A 175 50.91 -36.16 1.52
CA ALA A 175 51.82 -36.05 2.67
C ALA A 175 53.07 -35.19 2.35
N ASP A 176 53.40 -35.01 1.07
CA ASP A 176 54.52 -34.16 0.64
C ASP A 176 54.21 -32.66 0.83
N ASP A 177 52.93 -32.30 0.98
CA ASP A 177 52.49 -30.92 1.16
C ASP A 177 52.76 -30.38 2.59
N ILE A 178 53.15 -31.23 3.55
CA ILE A 178 53.25 -30.87 4.98
C ILE A 178 54.20 -29.71 5.23
N GLU A 179 55.42 -29.75 4.68
CA GLU A 179 56.42 -28.69 4.90
C GLU A 179 55.96 -27.36 4.30
N ALA A 180 55.42 -27.40 3.07
CA ALA A 180 54.85 -26.23 2.42
C ALA A 180 53.67 -25.63 3.23
N ALA A 181 52.85 -26.48 3.84
CA ALA A 181 51.73 -26.06 4.68
C ALA A 181 52.23 -25.37 5.97
N ILE A 182 53.24 -25.94 6.63
CA ILE A 182 53.85 -25.35 7.84
C ILE A 182 54.44 -23.98 7.51
N ASP A 183 55.22 -23.88 6.43
CA ASP A 183 55.83 -22.62 5.99
C ASP A 183 54.77 -21.56 5.68
N ALA A 184 53.75 -21.92 4.89
CA ALA A 184 52.65 -21.02 4.54
C ALA A 184 51.85 -20.56 5.77
N LEU A 185 51.72 -21.41 6.78
CA LEU A 185 50.99 -21.16 8.02
C LEU A 185 51.90 -20.74 9.17
N GLY A 186 53.03 -20.07 8.88
CA GLY A 186 53.85 -19.37 9.89
C GLY A 186 55.05 -20.13 10.40
N GLY A 187 55.59 -21.07 9.62
CA GLY A 187 56.87 -21.73 9.86
C GLY A 187 56.95 -22.47 11.19
N GLY A 188 55.83 -23.02 11.68
CA GLY A 188 55.75 -23.78 12.92
C GLY A 188 55.74 -22.95 14.21
N SER A 189 55.78 -21.62 14.12
CA SER A 189 55.82 -20.71 15.27
C SER A 189 54.47 -20.46 15.95
N ARG A 190 53.36 -20.78 15.27
CA ARG A 190 51.99 -20.58 15.75
C ARG A 190 51.20 -21.89 15.73
N PRO A 191 50.26 -22.08 16.67
CA PRO A 191 49.48 -23.30 16.72
C PRO A 191 48.43 -23.30 15.61
N LEU A 192 48.19 -24.49 15.06
CA LEU A 192 47.27 -24.77 13.96
C LEU A 192 46.18 -25.73 14.44
N TYR A 193 45.23 -26.05 13.56
CA TYR A 193 44.35 -27.19 13.72
C TYR A 193 44.08 -27.84 12.36
N ALA A 194 43.97 -29.16 12.36
CA ALA A 194 43.59 -29.95 11.21
C ALA A 194 42.09 -30.22 11.26
N GLU A 195 41.39 -29.82 10.21
CA GLU A 195 39.95 -30.02 10.04
C GLU A 195 39.74 -31.12 8.98
N LYS A 196 38.86 -32.08 9.29
CA LYS A 196 38.45 -33.11 8.33
C LYS A 196 37.90 -32.44 7.08
N TRP A 197 38.23 -32.97 5.90
CA TRP A 197 37.68 -32.42 4.67
C TRP A 197 36.16 -32.57 4.64
N ALA A 198 35.46 -31.44 4.51
CA ALA A 198 34.03 -31.38 4.33
C ALA A 198 33.73 -31.21 2.82
N PRO A 199 33.32 -32.26 2.11
CA PRO A 199 32.87 -32.16 0.71
C PRO A 199 31.47 -31.54 0.65
N PHE A 200 31.39 -30.25 0.97
CA PHE A 200 30.12 -29.52 0.98
C PHE A 200 29.65 -29.24 -0.44
N SER A 201 28.33 -29.19 -0.61
CA SER A 201 27.66 -28.83 -1.85
C SER A 201 27.44 -27.33 -1.98
N LYS A 202 27.23 -26.63 -0.84
CA LYS A 202 27.09 -25.17 -0.76
C LYS A 202 27.69 -24.62 0.52
N GLU A 203 28.20 -23.40 0.46
CA GLU A 203 28.38 -22.57 1.66
C GLU A 203 27.11 -21.76 1.91
N ILE A 204 26.72 -21.66 3.17
CA ILE A 204 25.56 -20.89 3.60
C ILE A 204 25.92 -20.03 4.79
N ALA A 205 25.23 -18.90 4.95
CA ALA A 205 25.43 -18.04 6.11
C ALA A 205 24.11 -17.59 6.73
N VAL A 206 24.13 -17.27 8.01
CA VAL A 206 23.01 -16.65 8.75
C VAL A 206 23.57 -15.52 9.59
N MET A 207 22.99 -14.33 9.45
CA MET A 207 23.29 -13.21 10.33
C MET A 207 22.38 -13.28 11.55
N VAL A 208 22.94 -13.24 12.75
CA VAL A 208 22.21 -13.41 14.00
C VAL A 208 22.45 -12.23 14.92
N VAL A 209 21.39 -11.60 15.40
CA VAL A 209 21.44 -10.49 16.37
C VAL A 209 21.16 -11.06 17.75
N ARG A 210 21.99 -10.71 18.74
CA ARG A 210 21.75 -10.96 20.16
C ARG A 210 21.68 -9.62 20.89
N SER A 211 20.59 -9.30 21.56
CA SER A 211 20.46 -8.08 22.37
C SER A 211 21.08 -8.23 23.77
N VAL A 212 21.20 -7.11 24.49
CA VAL A 212 21.74 -7.08 25.87
C VAL A 212 20.96 -7.95 26.85
N ASP A 213 19.67 -8.14 26.66
CA ASP A 213 18.80 -9.01 27.46
C ASP A 213 18.87 -10.49 27.04
N GLY A 214 19.68 -10.82 26.04
CA GLY A 214 19.89 -12.19 25.54
C GLY A 214 18.83 -12.67 24.55
N HIS A 215 17.91 -11.82 24.09
CA HIS A 215 17.02 -12.17 23.00
C HIS A 215 17.81 -12.33 21.69
N VAL A 216 17.48 -13.38 20.93
CA VAL A 216 18.18 -13.76 19.69
C VAL A 216 17.20 -13.77 18.53
N VAL A 217 17.55 -13.09 17.44
CA VAL A 217 16.81 -13.11 16.17
C VAL A 217 17.78 -13.24 15.00
N SER A 218 17.41 -14.00 13.98
CA SER A 218 18.21 -14.14 12.76
C SER A 218 17.56 -13.52 11.53
N TYR A 219 18.41 -13.11 10.59
CA TYR A 219 18.03 -12.86 9.20
C TYR A 219 17.83 -14.17 8.45
N PRO A 220 17.20 -14.17 7.26
CA PRO A 220 17.11 -15.36 6.42
C PRO A 220 18.48 -15.98 6.15
N ALA A 221 18.52 -17.31 6.12
CA ALA A 221 19.70 -18.03 5.64
C ALA A 221 19.97 -17.65 4.19
N VAL A 222 21.25 -17.55 3.83
CA VAL A 222 21.72 -17.17 2.49
C VAL A 222 22.70 -18.20 1.96
N GLU A 223 22.81 -18.27 0.63
CA GLU A 223 23.91 -18.98 -0.04
C GLU A 223 25.07 -18.02 -0.25
N THR A 224 26.30 -18.45 0.06
CA THR A 224 27.52 -17.68 -0.18
C THR A 224 28.37 -18.38 -1.23
N VAL A 225 28.85 -17.62 -2.22
CA VAL A 225 29.78 -18.12 -3.24
C VAL A 225 31.14 -17.51 -2.99
N HIS A 226 32.11 -18.34 -2.67
CA HIS A 226 33.48 -17.93 -2.39
C HIS A 226 34.38 -18.26 -3.58
N GLU A 227 35.21 -17.30 -3.98
CA GLU A 227 36.25 -17.48 -5.00
C GLU A 227 37.61 -17.20 -4.36
N ASN A 228 38.54 -18.15 -4.47
CA ASN A 228 39.84 -18.08 -3.77
C ASN A 228 39.68 -17.80 -2.26
N SER A 229 38.68 -18.42 -1.64
CA SER A 229 38.33 -18.26 -0.22
C SER A 229 37.88 -16.86 0.19
N ILE A 230 37.47 -16.01 -0.77
CA ILE A 230 36.89 -14.69 -0.52
C ILE A 230 35.43 -14.72 -0.97
N CYS A 231 34.51 -14.24 -0.12
CA CYS A 231 33.11 -14.06 -0.47
C CYS A 231 32.97 -13.18 -1.72
N HIS A 232 32.57 -13.78 -2.84
CA HIS A 232 32.37 -13.12 -4.11
C HIS A 232 30.92 -12.66 -4.27
N SER A 233 29.96 -13.55 -4.00
CA SER A 233 28.54 -13.20 -4.05
C SER A 233 27.71 -13.89 -2.97
N VAL A 234 26.54 -13.32 -2.70
CA VAL A 234 25.56 -13.82 -1.72
C VAL A 234 24.19 -13.85 -2.37
N TYR A 235 23.39 -14.87 -2.09
CA TYR A 235 22.00 -14.98 -2.58
C TYR A 235 21.03 -15.19 -1.42
N ALA A 236 20.00 -14.35 -1.37
CA ALA A 236 19.01 -14.31 -0.30
C ALA A 236 17.57 -14.39 -0.86
N PRO A 237 16.68 -15.22 -0.27
CA PRO A 237 16.97 -16.24 0.74
C PRO A 237 17.76 -17.43 0.13
N LEU A 238 18.17 -18.38 0.97
CA LEU A 238 18.87 -19.61 0.59
C LEU A 238 18.12 -20.37 -0.51
N ARG A 239 18.78 -20.59 -1.66
CA ARG A 239 18.23 -21.31 -2.81
C ARG A 239 18.35 -22.82 -2.61
N SER A 240 17.30 -23.45 -2.09
CA SER A 240 17.28 -24.89 -1.81
C SER A 240 15.93 -25.53 -2.13
N ASN A 241 15.95 -26.73 -2.73
CA ASN A 241 14.79 -27.59 -2.99
C ASN A 241 14.29 -28.36 -1.76
N VAL A 242 14.93 -28.17 -0.61
CA VAL A 242 14.52 -28.75 0.67
C VAL A 242 13.89 -27.64 1.52
N PRO A 243 12.55 -27.62 1.70
CA PRO A 243 11.85 -26.49 2.33
C PRO A 243 12.29 -26.17 3.76
N GLU A 244 12.69 -27.18 4.53
CA GLU A 244 13.07 -27.04 5.95
C GLU A 244 14.51 -26.55 6.15
N LEU A 245 15.33 -26.54 5.10
CA LEU A 245 16.77 -26.35 5.23
C LEU A 245 17.13 -24.95 5.72
N ALA A 246 16.44 -23.92 5.21
CA ALA A 246 16.66 -22.54 5.63
C ALA A 246 16.35 -22.34 7.11
N GLU A 247 15.28 -22.95 7.62
CA GLU A 247 14.90 -22.84 9.03
C GLU A 247 15.82 -23.65 9.95
N ARG A 248 16.28 -24.83 9.50
CA ARG A 248 17.31 -25.61 10.19
C ARG A 248 18.61 -24.81 10.32
N ALA A 249 19.06 -24.15 9.24
CA ALA A 249 20.25 -23.30 9.26
C ALA A 249 20.11 -22.15 10.27
N ARG A 250 18.97 -21.46 10.28
CA ARG A 250 18.67 -20.40 11.26
C ARG A 250 18.69 -20.92 12.70
N THR A 251 18.02 -22.05 12.95
CA THR A 251 17.97 -22.67 14.28
C THR A 251 19.37 -23.03 14.79
N ILE A 252 20.23 -23.61 13.94
CA ILE A 252 21.62 -23.94 14.31
C ILE A 252 22.40 -22.66 14.64
N ALA A 253 22.28 -21.62 13.81
CA ALA A 253 22.97 -20.36 13.99
C ALA A 253 22.52 -19.61 15.25
N GLU A 254 21.21 -19.53 15.52
CA GLU A 254 20.65 -18.91 16.71
C GLU A 254 21.08 -19.65 17.98
N ARG A 255 21.02 -20.98 17.96
CA ARG A 255 21.51 -21.80 19.09
C ARG A 255 22.99 -21.61 19.33
N ALA A 256 23.82 -21.52 18.28
CA ALA A 256 25.24 -21.27 18.41
C ALA A 256 25.51 -19.91 19.07
N VAL A 257 24.88 -18.85 18.58
CA VAL A 257 25.08 -17.48 19.09
C VAL A 257 24.54 -17.30 20.50
N ALA A 258 23.47 -18.00 20.87
CA ALA A 258 22.92 -17.99 22.23
C ALA A 258 23.92 -18.49 23.30
N THR A 259 24.95 -19.26 22.92
CA THR A 259 25.97 -19.77 23.85
C THR A 259 27.05 -18.75 24.21
N PHE A 260 27.08 -17.60 23.54
CA PHE A 260 28.06 -16.54 23.77
C PHE A 260 27.48 -15.39 24.60
N GLU A 261 28.36 -14.63 25.24
CA GLU A 261 28.01 -13.48 26.08
C GLU A 261 28.10 -12.14 25.32
N GLY A 262 27.35 -11.15 25.80
CA GLY A 262 27.31 -9.81 25.24
C GLY A 262 26.31 -9.65 24.10
N ALA A 263 26.15 -8.41 23.63
CA ALA A 263 25.21 -8.06 22.57
C ALA A 263 25.92 -7.77 21.25
N GLY A 264 25.17 -7.85 20.16
CA GLY A 264 25.64 -7.46 18.83
C GLY A 264 25.14 -8.38 17.73
N ILE A 265 25.63 -8.14 16.52
CA ILE A 265 25.39 -9.00 15.37
C ILE A 265 26.55 -9.99 15.23
N PHE A 266 26.22 -11.20 14.80
CA PHE A 266 27.13 -12.28 14.54
C PHE A 266 26.93 -12.82 13.12
N GLY A 267 28.03 -12.96 12.37
CA GLY A 267 28.03 -13.71 11.12
C GLY A 267 28.30 -15.19 11.40
N VAL A 268 27.36 -16.07 11.04
CA VAL A 268 27.51 -17.52 11.19
C VAL A 268 27.64 -18.15 9.81
N GLU A 269 28.78 -18.76 9.52
CA GLU A 269 29.05 -19.46 8.27
C GLU A 269 28.99 -20.97 8.48
N MET A 270 28.36 -21.66 7.54
CA MET A 270 28.08 -23.09 7.62
C MET A 270 28.28 -23.75 6.25
N PHE A 271 28.55 -25.05 6.30
CA PHE A 271 28.61 -25.92 5.14
C PHE A 271 27.33 -26.76 5.04
N LEU A 272 26.76 -26.81 3.84
CA LEU A 272 25.69 -27.72 3.48
C LEU A 272 26.26 -28.93 2.76
N MET A 273 26.02 -30.13 3.29
CA MET A 273 26.46 -31.39 2.70
C MET A 273 25.44 -31.90 1.67
N ASP A 274 25.84 -32.83 0.79
CA ASP A 274 24.96 -33.42 -0.25
C ASP A 274 23.76 -34.19 0.35
N ASP A 275 23.91 -34.75 1.54
CA ASP A 275 22.84 -35.45 2.28
C ASP A 275 21.92 -34.50 3.06
N GLY A 276 22.17 -33.19 3.01
CA GLY A 276 21.41 -32.16 3.73
C GLY A 276 21.83 -31.95 5.18
N GLU A 277 22.96 -32.51 5.64
CA GLU A 277 23.61 -32.13 6.90
C GLU A 277 24.12 -30.68 6.82
N ILE A 278 24.05 -29.96 7.95
CA ILE A 278 24.57 -28.58 8.07
C ILE A 278 25.63 -28.58 9.18
N LEU A 279 26.85 -28.20 8.83
CA LEU A 279 27.99 -28.11 9.76
C LEU A 279 28.44 -26.65 9.87
N LEU A 280 28.50 -26.11 11.08
CA LEU A 280 29.01 -24.75 11.31
C LEU A 280 30.53 -24.73 11.06
N ASN A 281 30.95 -23.85 10.14
CA ASN A 281 32.33 -23.65 9.75
C ASN A 281 33.01 -22.66 10.70
N GLU A 282 32.49 -21.42 10.75
CA GLU A 282 33.01 -20.38 11.63
C GLU A 282 31.97 -19.33 12.03
N LEU A 283 32.33 -18.55 13.05
CA LEU A 283 31.53 -17.46 13.61
C LEU A 283 32.37 -16.18 13.73
N ALA A 284 31.78 -15.04 13.37
CA ALA A 284 32.37 -13.71 13.52
C ALA A 284 31.48 -12.82 14.41
N PRO A 285 31.99 -12.19 15.50
CA PRO A 285 31.20 -11.48 16.49
C PRO A 285 31.06 -9.99 16.14
N ARG A 286 30.65 -9.72 14.90
CA ARG A 286 30.58 -8.38 14.32
C ARG A 286 29.70 -8.37 13.07
N PRO A 287 29.35 -7.19 12.51
CA PRO A 287 28.75 -7.13 11.19
C PRO A 287 29.58 -7.93 10.17
N HIS A 288 28.90 -8.63 9.27
CA HIS A 288 29.55 -9.55 8.32
C HIS A 288 29.20 -9.20 6.87
N ASN A 289 30.14 -9.46 5.97
CA ASN A 289 29.94 -9.18 4.55
C ASN A 289 28.78 -9.97 3.95
N SER A 290 28.61 -11.23 4.38
CA SER A 290 27.50 -12.08 3.97
C SER A 290 26.12 -11.53 4.37
N GLY A 291 26.09 -10.48 5.21
CA GLY A 291 24.89 -9.75 5.61
C GLY A 291 24.68 -8.41 4.89
N HIS A 292 25.56 -7.96 3.99
CA HIS A 292 25.39 -6.62 3.37
C HIS A 292 24.12 -6.49 2.54
N TYR A 293 23.59 -7.59 2.01
CA TYR A 293 22.28 -7.62 1.33
C TYR A 293 21.15 -7.05 2.20
N THR A 294 21.27 -7.14 3.53
CA THR A 294 20.26 -6.63 4.48
C THR A 294 20.06 -5.12 4.40
N MET A 295 21.02 -4.37 3.85
CA MET A 295 20.92 -2.91 3.70
C MET A 295 19.77 -2.51 2.77
N ASP A 296 19.58 -3.27 1.68
CA ASP A 296 18.59 -2.94 0.64
C ASP A 296 17.45 -3.97 0.56
N ALA A 297 17.62 -5.17 1.10
CA ALA A 297 16.64 -6.25 0.99
C ALA A 297 15.79 -6.51 2.24
N CYS A 298 16.17 -5.99 3.41
CA CYS A 298 15.46 -6.21 4.68
C CYS A 298 14.85 -4.91 5.25
N ASP A 299 13.89 -5.07 6.17
CA ASP A 299 13.25 -3.95 6.88
C ASP A 299 14.26 -3.16 7.73
N THR A 300 15.11 -3.87 8.48
CA THR A 300 16.18 -3.30 9.30
C THR A 300 17.52 -3.90 8.89
N THR A 301 18.56 -3.08 8.78
CA THR A 301 19.89 -3.54 8.35
C THR A 301 20.62 -4.24 9.48
N GLN A 302 21.58 -5.12 9.17
CA GLN A 302 22.42 -5.74 10.20
C GLN A 302 23.17 -4.70 11.06
N PHE A 303 23.53 -3.55 10.47
CA PHE A 303 24.26 -2.48 11.14
C PHE A 303 23.37 -1.73 12.14
N GLU A 304 22.13 -1.43 11.73
CA GLU A 304 21.16 -0.80 12.62
C GLU A 304 20.74 -1.74 13.76
N ASN A 305 20.51 -3.01 13.46
CA ASN A 305 20.21 -4.01 14.48
C ASN A 305 21.40 -4.30 15.40
N HIS A 306 22.64 -4.23 14.90
CA HIS A 306 23.83 -4.27 15.75
C HIS A 306 23.82 -3.10 16.74
N LEU A 307 23.57 -1.88 16.25
CA LEU A 307 23.51 -0.68 17.07
C LEU A 307 22.37 -0.74 18.12
N ARG A 308 21.16 -1.15 17.70
CA ARG A 308 20.02 -1.34 18.61
C ARG A 308 20.33 -2.38 19.67
N ALA A 309 20.94 -3.50 19.28
CA ALA A 309 21.30 -4.57 20.19
C ALA A 309 22.25 -4.12 21.30
N ILE A 310 23.33 -3.40 20.96
CA ILE A 310 24.33 -2.94 21.94
C ILE A 310 23.85 -1.77 22.81
N LEU A 311 22.86 -1.00 22.34
CA LEU A 311 22.23 0.08 23.09
C LEU A 311 21.03 -0.38 23.95
N GLY A 312 20.62 -1.64 23.84
CA GLY A 312 19.39 -2.13 24.50
C GLY A 312 18.10 -1.54 23.95
N LEU A 313 18.10 -1.10 22.69
CA LEU A 313 16.90 -0.67 21.99
C LEU A 313 16.12 -1.88 21.43
N PRO A 314 14.81 -1.76 21.20
CA PRO A 314 14.04 -2.80 20.53
C PRO A 314 14.62 -3.15 19.16
N LEU A 315 14.87 -4.44 18.94
CA LEU A 315 15.35 -4.95 17.66
C LEU A 315 14.31 -4.67 16.56
N GLY A 316 14.79 -4.27 15.39
CA GLY A 316 13.96 -4.10 14.20
C GLY A 316 13.74 -5.44 13.47
N SER A 317 12.71 -5.48 12.63
CA SER A 317 12.36 -6.66 11.82
C SER A 317 13.54 -7.12 10.95
N THR A 318 13.85 -8.41 11.00
CA THR A 318 14.85 -9.06 10.12
C THR A 318 14.24 -9.58 8.82
N ALA A 319 12.93 -9.33 8.60
CA ALA A 319 12.21 -9.81 7.42
C ALA A 319 12.73 -9.13 6.14
N MET A 320 12.71 -9.89 5.05
CA MET A 320 12.96 -9.34 3.72
C MET A 320 11.74 -8.55 3.24
N LYS A 321 11.97 -7.34 2.74
CA LYS A 321 10.95 -6.50 2.09
C LYS A 321 10.81 -6.77 0.59
N VAL A 322 11.69 -7.62 0.04
CA VAL A 322 11.68 -8.08 -1.35
C VAL A 322 11.68 -9.61 -1.42
N PRO A 323 11.05 -10.24 -2.43
CA PRO A 323 11.01 -11.70 -2.54
C PRO A 323 12.37 -12.38 -2.77
N SER A 324 13.32 -11.68 -3.41
CA SER A 324 14.66 -12.20 -3.71
C SER A 324 15.69 -11.08 -3.78
N ALA A 325 16.91 -11.38 -3.37
CA ALA A 325 18.06 -10.48 -3.44
C ALA A 325 19.37 -11.24 -3.69
N ALA A 326 20.38 -10.51 -4.18
CA ALA A 326 21.76 -10.94 -4.26
C ALA A 326 22.69 -9.80 -3.84
N MET A 327 23.93 -10.13 -3.55
CA MET A 327 25.02 -9.18 -3.34
C MET A 327 26.22 -9.62 -4.17
N LEU A 328 26.87 -8.67 -4.85
CA LEU A 328 28.15 -8.85 -5.54
C LEU A 328 29.22 -8.01 -4.85
N ASN A 329 30.30 -8.63 -4.36
CA ASN A 329 31.45 -7.88 -3.87
C ASN A 329 32.30 -7.36 -5.04
N ILE A 330 32.70 -6.09 -4.94
CA ILE A 330 33.65 -5.48 -5.87
C ILE A 330 35.06 -5.70 -5.31
N LEU A 331 35.79 -6.62 -5.92
CA LEU A 331 37.15 -6.99 -5.52
C LEU A 331 38.18 -6.33 -6.46
N GLY A 332 39.22 -5.73 -5.88
CA GLY A 332 40.32 -5.13 -6.64
C GLY A 332 40.95 -6.13 -7.59
N LEU A 333 41.16 -5.73 -8.85
CA LEU A 333 41.68 -6.60 -9.91
C LEU A 333 43.20 -6.54 -10.06
N ALA A 334 43.81 -5.37 -9.81
CA ALA A 334 45.24 -5.14 -9.96
C ALA A 334 45.73 -4.04 -9.00
N ASP A 335 47.05 -3.93 -8.84
CA ASP A 335 47.69 -2.82 -8.13
C ASP A 335 47.71 -1.56 -9.00
N LEU A 336 47.40 -0.39 -8.42
CA LEU A 336 47.50 0.90 -9.13
C LEU A 336 48.90 1.20 -9.68
N SER A 337 49.95 0.66 -9.04
CA SER A 337 51.34 0.82 -9.51
C SER A 337 51.67 -0.04 -10.73
N LYS A 338 50.88 -1.09 -10.99
CA LYS A 338 51.07 -2.03 -12.11
C LYS A 338 50.11 -1.77 -13.26
N ASP A 339 48.95 -1.20 -12.96
CA ASP A 339 47.90 -0.89 -13.93
C ASP A 339 47.20 0.42 -13.52
N ALA A 340 47.44 1.47 -14.30
CA ALA A 340 46.86 2.80 -14.05
C ALA A 340 45.32 2.78 -14.15
N ASP A 341 44.73 1.83 -14.88
CA ASP A 341 43.30 1.63 -14.99
C ASP A 341 42.74 0.63 -13.96
N ALA A 342 43.55 0.10 -13.04
CA ALA A 342 43.12 -0.91 -12.08
C ALA A 342 41.85 -0.54 -11.31
N LEU A 343 41.73 0.73 -10.90
CA LEU A 343 40.53 1.23 -10.21
C LEU A 343 39.32 1.30 -11.16
N ALA A 344 39.51 1.79 -12.39
CA ALA A 344 38.44 1.90 -13.38
C ALA A 344 37.89 0.51 -13.75
N LYS A 345 38.78 -0.47 -13.98
CA LYS A 345 38.42 -1.88 -14.23
C LYS A 345 37.68 -2.47 -13.04
N THR A 346 38.21 -2.26 -11.83
CA THR A 346 37.59 -2.76 -10.59
C THR A 346 36.19 -2.19 -10.38
N LEU A 347 35.97 -0.90 -10.65
CA LEU A 347 34.69 -0.24 -10.47
C LEU A 347 33.73 -0.39 -11.67
N ALA A 348 34.12 -1.09 -12.73
CA ALA A 348 33.29 -1.26 -13.92
C ALA A 348 31.90 -1.86 -13.60
N PRO A 349 31.76 -2.90 -12.75
CA PRO A 349 30.43 -3.40 -12.36
C PRO A 349 29.62 -2.37 -11.58
N ALA A 350 30.25 -1.52 -10.76
CA ALA A 350 29.57 -0.43 -10.07
C ALA A 350 29.00 0.60 -11.06
N VAL A 351 29.78 0.97 -12.07
CA VAL A 351 29.31 1.88 -13.13
C VAL A 351 28.16 1.24 -13.91
N ARG A 352 28.27 -0.05 -14.26
CA ARG A 352 27.20 -0.79 -14.93
C ARG A 352 25.92 -0.85 -14.09
N SER A 353 26.03 -1.00 -12.78
CA SER A 353 24.87 -1.08 -11.88
C SER A 353 23.97 0.16 -11.93
N LEU A 354 24.53 1.35 -12.22
CA LEU A 354 23.76 2.60 -12.24
C LEU A 354 22.59 2.61 -13.24
N SER A 355 22.60 1.73 -14.26
CA SER A 355 21.50 1.56 -15.22
C SER A 355 20.78 0.22 -15.13
N VAL A 356 21.16 -0.65 -14.19
CA VAL A 356 20.48 -1.92 -13.94
C VAL A 356 19.43 -1.67 -12.85
N PRO A 357 18.11 -1.69 -13.17
CA PRO A 357 17.08 -1.39 -12.20
C PRO A 357 17.12 -2.34 -11.01
N GLY A 358 16.83 -1.84 -9.80
CA GLY A 358 16.86 -2.65 -8.59
C GLY A 358 18.27 -3.03 -8.12
N THR A 359 19.29 -2.27 -8.49
CA THR A 359 20.63 -2.40 -7.91
C THR A 359 21.00 -1.16 -7.10
N THR A 360 21.72 -1.36 -5.99
CA THR A 360 22.26 -0.30 -5.13
C THR A 360 23.75 -0.54 -4.96
N VAL A 361 24.57 0.47 -5.27
CA VAL A 361 26.02 0.41 -5.12
C VAL A 361 26.49 1.04 -3.82
N HIS A 362 27.41 0.36 -3.14
CA HIS A 362 28.01 0.78 -1.87
C HIS A 362 29.53 0.76 -2.01
N LEU A 363 30.15 1.94 -2.18
CA LEU A 363 31.61 2.06 -2.35
C LEU A 363 32.29 2.46 -1.05
N TYR A 364 33.45 1.88 -0.75
CA TYR A 364 34.14 2.11 0.53
C TYR A 364 35.18 3.23 0.49
N GLY A 365 35.46 3.82 -0.67
CA GLY A 365 36.38 4.96 -0.80
C GLY A 365 37.83 4.68 -0.37
N LYS A 366 38.31 3.44 -0.49
CA LYS A 366 39.69 3.07 -0.11
C LYS A 366 40.71 3.66 -1.10
N SER A 367 41.80 4.23 -0.60
CA SER A 367 42.84 4.95 -1.37
C SER A 367 43.74 4.08 -2.27
N GLY A 368 43.57 2.75 -2.26
CA GLY A 368 44.36 1.84 -3.09
C GLY A 368 43.53 0.66 -3.59
N CYS A 369 43.85 0.19 -4.79
CA CYS A 369 43.30 -1.02 -5.40
C CYS A 369 44.43 -2.05 -5.48
N ARG A 370 44.18 -3.27 -4.97
CA ARG A 370 45.08 -4.43 -5.08
C ARG A 370 44.25 -5.70 -5.29
N PRO A 371 44.80 -6.77 -5.88
CA PRO A 371 44.08 -8.04 -6.07
C PRO A 371 43.37 -8.53 -4.79
N GLY A 372 42.08 -8.83 -4.91
CA GLY A 372 41.24 -9.37 -3.83
C GLY A 372 40.84 -8.36 -2.75
N ARG A 373 41.28 -7.09 -2.80
CA ARG A 373 40.85 -6.09 -1.82
C ARG A 373 39.41 -5.67 -2.08
N LYS A 374 38.54 -5.82 -1.09
CA LYS A 374 37.13 -5.38 -1.16
C LYS A 374 37.05 -3.85 -1.29
N MET A 375 36.57 -3.36 -2.42
CA MET A 375 36.47 -1.93 -2.77
C MET A 375 35.05 -1.37 -2.65
N GLY A 376 34.05 -2.25 -2.70
CA GLY A 376 32.64 -1.93 -2.53
C GLY A 376 31.79 -3.20 -2.65
N HIS A 377 30.48 -3.04 -2.69
CA HIS A 377 29.56 -4.10 -3.07
C HIS A 377 28.35 -3.52 -3.82
N ILE A 378 27.62 -4.39 -4.50
CA ILE A 378 26.36 -4.06 -5.17
C ILE A 378 25.30 -5.00 -4.63
N ASN A 379 24.24 -4.44 -4.06
CA ASN A 379 23.04 -5.19 -3.73
C ASN A 379 22.12 -5.20 -4.95
N VAL A 380 21.54 -6.35 -5.25
CA VAL A 380 20.62 -6.58 -6.37
C VAL A 380 19.33 -7.13 -5.79
N VAL A 381 18.22 -6.42 -5.91
CA VAL A 381 16.91 -6.89 -5.45
C VAL A 381 16.02 -7.26 -6.63
N GLY A 382 15.00 -8.08 -6.40
CA GLY A 382 14.04 -8.42 -7.44
C GLY A 382 12.80 -9.14 -6.91
N GLU A 383 11.74 -9.10 -7.71
CA GLU A 383 10.47 -9.75 -7.41
C GLU A 383 10.52 -11.29 -7.56
N SER A 384 11.59 -11.79 -8.15
CA SER A 384 11.88 -13.20 -8.34
C SER A 384 13.38 -13.44 -8.46
N ASP A 385 13.78 -14.68 -8.22
CA ASP A 385 15.17 -15.11 -8.40
C ASP A 385 15.64 -14.94 -9.84
N ALA A 386 14.73 -15.15 -10.81
CA ALA A 386 14.97 -14.90 -12.23
C ALA A 386 15.37 -13.45 -12.49
N ARG A 387 14.62 -12.50 -11.92
CA ARG A 387 14.89 -11.08 -12.12
C ARG A 387 16.23 -10.68 -11.47
N VAL A 388 16.50 -11.18 -10.27
CA VAL A 388 17.78 -10.97 -9.59
C VAL A 388 18.93 -11.54 -10.42
N HIS A 389 18.77 -12.76 -10.95
CA HIS A 389 19.80 -13.40 -11.76
C HIS A 389 20.05 -12.61 -13.06
N ALA A 390 19.02 -12.23 -13.81
CA ALA A 390 19.18 -11.45 -15.04
C ALA A 390 19.94 -10.12 -14.79
N ARG A 391 19.62 -9.44 -13.68
CA ARG A 391 20.32 -8.23 -13.24
C ARG A 391 21.78 -8.52 -12.86
N MET A 392 21.99 -9.61 -12.11
CA MET A 392 23.33 -10.08 -11.71
C MET A 392 24.19 -10.46 -12.91
N SER A 393 23.63 -11.13 -13.93
CA SER A 393 24.33 -11.51 -15.15
C SER A 393 24.93 -10.30 -15.87
N ALA A 394 24.19 -9.19 -15.98
CA ALA A 394 24.71 -7.97 -16.58
C ALA A 394 25.92 -7.38 -15.82
N LEU A 395 25.97 -7.55 -14.50
CA LEU A 395 27.11 -7.13 -13.67
C LEU A 395 28.29 -8.09 -13.80
N LEU A 396 28.01 -9.40 -13.85
CA LEU A 396 29.02 -10.44 -14.01
C LEU A 396 29.67 -10.41 -15.40
N GLU A 397 28.91 -10.10 -16.46
CA GLU A 397 29.44 -9.88 -17.80
C GLU A 397 30.42 -8.69 -17.82
N GLU A 398 30.05 -7.57 -17.21
CA GLU A 398 30.95 -6.41 -17.13
C GLU A 398 32.18 -6.71 -16.26
N LEU A 399 32.01 -7.46 -15.17
CA LEU A 399 33.12 -7.94 -14.34
C LEU A 399 34.06 -8.85 -15.13
N ALA A 400 33.53 -9.76 -15.95
CA ALA A 400 34.33 -10.65 -16.79
C ALA A 400 35.17 -9.86 -17.80
N LEU A 401 34.57 -8.88 -18.49
CA LEU A 401 35.30 -7.98 -19.40
C LEU A 401 36.42 -7.23 -18.68
N ALA A 402 36.14 -6.71 -17.47
CA ALA A 402 37.13 -6.02 -16.66
C ALA A 402 38.25 -6.95 -16.19
N GLN A 403 37.93 -8.18 -15.80
CA GLN A 403 38.89 -9.20 -15.44
C GLN A 403 39.78 -9.59 -16.62
N ASP A 404 39.22 -9.76 -17.82
CA ASP A 404 39.97 -10.08 -19.02
C ASP A 404 40.88 -8.91 -19.43
N ALA A 405 40.43 -7.67 -19.30
CA ALA A 405 41.25 -6.48 -19.52
C ALA A 405 42.38 -6.36 -18.50
N ALA A 406 42.13 -6.72 -17.24
CA ALA A 406 43.17 -6.76 -16.19
C ALA A 406 44.20 -7.87 -16.45
N LYS A 407 43.75 -9.09 -16.79
CA LYS A 407 44.62 -10.23 -17.11
C LYS A 407 45.49 -9.99 -18.34
N SER A 408 44.94 -9.35 -19.37
CA SER A 408 45.64 -9.02 -20.61
C SER A 408 46.48 -7.74 -20.55
N ALA A 409 46.45 -7.02 -19.42
CA ALA A 409 47.08 -5.70 -19.25
C ALA A 409 46.69 -4.69 -20.36
N SER A 410 45.48 -4.80 -20.91
CA SER A 410 44.96 -3.88 -21.92
C SER A 410 44.38 -2.61 -21.27
N ALA A 411 44.35 -1.50 -22.02
CA ALA A 411 43.71 -0.27 -21.56
C ALA A 411 42.21 -0.49 -21.34
N TRP A 412 41.63 0.16 -20.31
CA TRP A 412 40.19 0.06 -20.08
C TRP A 412 39.44 1.01 -21.01
N ASP A 413 38.61 0.46 -21.90
CA ASP A 413 37.77 1.26 -22.80
C ASP A 413 36.61 1.90 -22.03
N ARG A 414 36.89 3.08 -21.46
CA ARG A 414 35.92 3.87 -20.67
C ARG A 414 34.73 4.32 -21.51
N GLU A 415 34.92 4.58 -22.80
CA GLU A 415 33.84 5.04 -23.66
C GLU A 415 32.87 3.90 -23.95
N ALA A 416 33.39 2.70 -24.28
CA ALA A 416 32.55 1.52 -24.45
C ALA A 416 31.87 1.11 -23.14
N ALA A 417 32.56 1.19 -22.00
CA ALA A 417 31.97 0.94 -20.69
C ALA A 417 30.84 1.94 -20.36
N ALA A 418 31.04 3.24 -20.63
CA ALA A 418 30.02 4.27 -20.45
C ALA A 418 28.81 4.05 -21.39
N LYS A 419 29.05 3.67 -22.65
CA LYS A 419 27.99 3.33 -23.62
C LYS A 419 27.18 2.12 -23.16
N ARG A 420 27.85 1.05 -22.71
CA ARG A 420 27.15 -0.10 -22.10
C ARG A 420 26.37 0.33 -20.88
N ALA A 421 26.96 1.11 -19.97
CA ALA A 421 26.28 1.63 -18.80
C ALA A 421 25.10 2.55 -19.14
N ALA A 422 25.10 3.29 -20.25
CA ALA A 422 23.95 4.10 -20.66
C ALA A 422 22.81 3.27 -21.30
N ALA A 423 23.13 2.08 -21.83
CA ALA A 423 22.13 1.18 -22.40
C ALA A 423 21.33 0.50 -21.28
N VAL A 424 20.00 0.71 -21.26
CA VAL A 424 19.08 -0.04 -20.42
C VAL A 424 19.30 -1.53 -20.69
N ALA A 425 19.64 -2.29 -19.65
CA ALA A 425 19.82 -3.73 -19.77
C ALA A 425 18.48 -4.38 -20.13
N THR A 426 18.26 -4.65 -21.41
CA THR A 426 17.19 -5.55 -21.87
C THR A 426 17.57 -6.97 -21.42
N PRO A 427 16.65 -7.74 -20.81
CA PRO A 427 16.89 -9.14 -20.50
C PRO A 427 17.36 -9.86 -21.78
N SER A 428 18.49 -10.55 -21.73
CA SER A 428 19.05 -11.17 -22.94
C SER A 428 18.12 -12.29 -23.42
N ASP A 429 17.69 -12.21 -24.67
CA ASP A 429 16.82 -13.19 -25.35
C ASP A 429 17.58 -14.46 -25.79
N LYS A 430 18.75 -14.73 -25.21
CA LYS A 430 19.63 -15.83 -25.64
C LYS A 430 19.22 -17.17 -25.01
N SER A 431 18.23 -17.77 -25.67
CA SER A 431 18.02 -19.21 -25.90
C SER A 431 18.51 -20.20 -24.82
N ALA A 432 17.68 -20.45 -23.82
CA ALA A 432 17.27 -21.84 -23.65
C ALA A 432 16.15 -22.09 -24.66
N ARG A 433 16.04 -23.30 -25.22
CA ARG A 433 14.94 -23.68 -26.14
C ARG A 433 13.64 -23.04 -25.66
N ASP A 434 12.81 -22.47 -26.53
CA ASP A 434 11.56 -21.69 -26.31
C ASP A 434 10.61 -22.09 -25.15
N TYR A 435 10.85 -23.25 -24.54
CA TYR A 435 10.06 -23.96 -23.55
C TYR A 435 10.91 -24.47 -22.36
N ALA A 436 12.16 -24.04 -22.18
CA ALA A 436 13.05 -24.52 -21.12
C ALA A 436 13.80 -23.37 -20.45
N HIS A 437 13.10 -22.26 -20.18
CA HIS A 437 13.72 -21.09 -19.60
C HIS A 437 14.44 -21.47 -18.29
N PRO A 438 15.74 -21.15 -18.13
CA PRO A 438 16.53 -21.59 -16.98
C PRO A 438 16.04 -21.01 -15.64
N GLN A 439 15.13 -20.03 -15.71
CA GLN A 439 14.58 -19.29 -14.58
C GLN A 439 13.06 -19.08 -14.76
N ALA A 440 12.31 -20.16 -14.97
CA ALA A 440 10.87 -20.10 -15.23
C ALA A 440 10.07 -19.60 -14.00
N LEU A 441 9.12 -18.69 -14.23
CA LEU A 441 8.10 -18.31 -13.23
C LEU A 441 6.87 -19.21 -13.31
N VAL A 442 6.58 -19.76 -14.48
CA VAL A 442 5.45 -20.67 -14.70
C VAL A 442 5.96 -22.00 -15.24
N GLY A 443 5.52 -23.10 -14.63
CA GLY A 443 5.75 -24.45 -15.15
C GLY A 443 4.54 -24.96 -15.90
N ILE A 444 4.67 -25.28 -17.19
CA ILE A 444 3.65 -25.96 -17.98
C ILE A 444 4.00 -27.44 -18.04
N ILE A 445 3.12 -28.30 -17.52
CA ILE A 445 3.31 -29.75 -17.55
C ILE A 445 2.11 -30.45 -18.17
N MET A 446 2.38 -31.57 -18.83
CA MET A 446 1.35 -32.39 -19.47
C MET A 446 1.65 -33.88 -19.35
N GLY A 447 0.60 -34.69 -19.35
CA GLY A 447 0.70 -36.14 -19.13
C GLY A 447 1.31 -36.91 -20.29
N SER A 448 1.10 -36.42 -21.53
CA SER A 448 1.69 -36.94 -22.77
C SER A 448 1.91 -35.83 -23.79
N ASP A 449 2.75 -36.08 -24.78
CA ASP A 449 2.90 -35.28 -26.00
C ASP A 449 1.60 -35.07 -26.79
N SER A 450 0.64 -35.99 -26.73
CA SER A 450 -0.68 -35.81 -27.34
C SER A 450 -1.51 -34.66 -26.76
N ASP A 451 -1.19 -34.18 -25.55
CA ASP A 451 -1.84 -33.01 -24.93
C ASP A 451 -1.24 -31.68 -25.42
N LEU A 452 -0.07 -31.72 -26.08
CA LEU A 452 0.69 -30.54 -26.48
C LEU A 452 -0.12 -29.54 -27.34
N PRO A 453 -0.91 -29.95 -28.35
CA PRO A 453 -1.67 -29.01 -29.17
C PRO A 453 -2.62 -28.12 -28.37
N VAL A 454 -3.17 -28.63 -27.26
CA VAL A 454 -4.00 -27.85 -26.34
C VAL A 454 -3.12 -26.95 -25.50
N MET A 455 -2.01 -27.44 -24.97
CA MET A 455 -1.14 -26.70 -24.04
C MET A 455 -0.31 -25.60 -24.72
N THR A 456 -0.12 -25.65 -26.05
CA THR A 456 0.62 -24.62 -26.79
C THR A 456 0.00 -23.23 -26.66
N SER A 457 -1.33 -23.10 -26.54
CA SER A 457 -1.96 -21.78 -26.35
C SER A 457 -1.54 -21.14 -25.02
N ALA A 458 -1.38 -21.92 -23.94
CA ALA A 458 -0.84 -21.39 -22.69
C ALA A 458 0.58 -20.87 -22.86
N ALA A 459 1.45 -21.64 -23.52
CA ALA A 459 2.82 -21.23 -23.78
C ALA A 459 2.89 -19.95 -24.62
N GLN A 460 2.08 -19.83 -25.67
CA GLN A 460 2.03 -18.64 -26.51
C GLN A 460 1.55 -17.41 -25.71
N THR A 461 0.47 -17.54 -24.93
CA THR A 461 -0.01 -16.44 -24.09
C THR A 461 1.04 -16.00 -23.06
N LEU A 462 1.79 -16.93 -22.46
CA LEU A 462 2.89 -16.55 -21.57
C LEU A 462 4.01 -15.80 -22.31
N LYS A 463 4.31 -16.16 -23.57
CA LYS A 463 5.25 -15.41 -24.42
C LYS A 463 4.75 -13.99 -24.69
N ASP A 464 3.48 -13.85 -25.07
CA ASP A 464 2.89 -12.54 -25.41
C ASP A 464 2.95 -11.55 -24.23
N PHE A 465 3.00 -12.06 -23.00
CA PHE A 465 3.13 -11.28 -21.77
C PHE A 465 4.57 -11.15 -21.24
N ASP A 466 5.57 -11.69 -21.93
CA ASP A 466 6.96 -11.84 -21.49
C ASP A 466 7.07 -12.51 -20.10
N VAL A 467 6.31 -13.59 -19.89
CA VAL A 467 6.44 -14.45 -18.71
C VAL A 467 7.42 -15.57 -19.02
N PRO A 468 8.57 -15.69 -18.32
CA PRO A 468 9.46 -16.81 -18.51
C PRO A 468 8.80 -18.10 -18.01
N PHE A 469 8.81 -19.14 -18.83
CA PHE A 469 8.20 -20.42 -18.50
C PHE A 469 9.04 -21.61 -18.92
N GLU A 470 8.76 -22.75 -18.30
CA GLU A 470 9.23 -24.06 -18.73
C GLU A 470 8.04 -24.91 -19.17
N LEU A 471 8.24 -25.79 -20.15
CA LEU A 471 7.24 -26.71 -20.66
C LEU A 471 7.88 -28.09 -20.83
N THR A 472 7.29 -29.10 -20.18
CA THR A 472 7.82 -30.46 -20.18
C THR A 472 6.73 -31.51 -19.95
N ILE A 473 7.05 -32.79 -20.19
CA ILE A 473 6.14 -33.93 -19.99
C ILE A 473 6.39 -34.52 -18.61
N VAL A 474 5.32 -34.62 -17.82
CA VAL A 474 5.30 -35.17 -16.46
C VAL A 474 4.05 -36.04 -16.33
N SER A 475 4.21 -37.35 -16.15
CA SER A 475 3.07 -38.27 -16.10
C SER A 475 2.83 -38.77 -14.68
N ALA A 476 1.67 -38.47 -14.11
CA ALA A 476 1.29 -38.95 -12.78
C ALA A 476 1.19 -40.49 -12.67
N HIS A 477 0.89 -41.19 -13.78
CA HIS A 477 0.67 -42.64 -13.78
C HIS A 477 1.90 -43.43 -14.27
N ARG A 478 2.67 -42.85 -15.19
CA ARG A 478 3.82 -43.52 -15.80
C ARG A 478 5.15 -43.17 -15.12
N THR A 479 5.27 -41.96 -14.59
CA THR A 479 6.50 -41.45 -13.96
C THR A 479 6.21 -40.68 -12.66
N PRO A 480 5.55 -41.32 -11.66
CA PRO A 480 5.09 -40.64 -10.43
C PRO A 480 6.21 -40.03 -9.58
N ASP A 481 7.39 -40.66 -9.53
CA ASP A 481 8.53 -40.12 -8.77
C ASP A 481 9.05 -38.81 -9.39
N ARG A 482 9.20 -38.78 -10.73
CA ARG A 482 9.56 -37.57 -11.46
C ARG A 482 8.56 -36.44 -11.23
N MET A 483 7.26 -36.76 -11.18
CA MET A 483 6.20 -35.78 -10.90
C MET A 483 6.33 -35.19 -9.50
N ARG A 484 6.56 -36.05 -8.49
CA ARG A 484 6.78 -35.64 -7.11
C ARG A 484 8.01 -34.74 -6.98
N ASP A 485 9.12 -35.13 -7.59
CA ASP A 485 10.38 -34.38 -7.52
C ASP A 485 10.25 -33.01 -8.22
N TYR A 486 9.55 -32.98 -9.37
CA TYR A 486 9.23 -31.74 -10.07
C TYR A 486 8.39 -30.79 -9.20
N ALA A 487 7.30 -31.29 -8.62
CA ALA A 487 6.36 -30.48 -7.84
C ALA A 487 6.99 -29.92 -6.55
N ARG A 488 7.75 -30.76 -5.81
CA ARG A 488 8.41 -30.37 -4.56
C ARG A 488 9.53 -29.35 -4.77
N SER A 489 10.30 -29.51 -5.86
CA SER A 489 11.38 -28.58 -6.20
C SER A 489 10.90 -27.31 -6.92
N ALA A 490 9.63 -27.22 -7.35
CA ALA A 490 9.15 -26.10 -8.15
C ALA A 490 9.38 -24.73 -7.48
N ARG A 491 8.99 -24.60 -6.19
CA ARG A 491 9.13 -23.34 -5.44
C ARG A 491 10.58 -22.89 -5.32
N SER A 492 11.50 -23.82 -5.06
CA SER A 492 12.92 -23.51 -4.90
C SER A 492 13.62 -23.17 -6.20
N ARG A 493 13.11 -23.69 -7.32
CA ARG A 493 13.56 -23.36 -8.67
C ARG A 493 13.03 -22.00 -9.15
N GLY A 494 12.21 -21.32 -8.33
CA GLY A 494 11.69 -19.98 -8.61
C GLY A 494 10.30 -19.96 -9.26
N LEU A 495 9.66 -21.12 -9.48
CA LEU A 495 8.30 -21.15 -10.01
C LEU A 495 7.32 -20.55 -9.00
N ARG A 496 6.32 -19.86 -9.53
CA ARG A 496 5.24 -19.21 -8.77
C ARG A 496 3.88 -19.84 -9.06
N VAL A 497 3.69 -20.42 -10.24
CA VAL A 497 2.45 -21.10 -10.65
C VAL A 497 2.78 -22.32 -11.51
N ILE A 498 1.99 -23.39 -11.41
CA ILE A 498 2.08 -24.55 -12.30
C ILE A 498 0.78 -24.70 -13.08
N ILE A 499 0.87 -24.81 -14.41
CA ILE A 499 -0.23 -25.13 -15.30
C ILE A 499 -0.09 -26.60 -15.70
N ALA A 500 -1.07 -27.43 -15.36
CA ALA A 500 -1.05 -28.87 -15.59
C ALA A 500 -2.20 -29.30 -16.52
N GLY A 501 -1.86 -29.86 -17.69
CA GLY A 501 -2.80 -30.41 -18.65
C GLY A 501 -2.94 -31.93 -18.52
N ALA A 502 -4.17 -32.43 -18.53
CA ALA A 502 -4.43 -33.86 -18.51
C ALA A 502 -5.71 -34.25 -19.25
N GLY A 503 -5.62 -35.26 -20.13
CA GLY A 503 -6.74 -35.90 -20.78
C GLY A 503 -7.18 -37.21 -20.12
N GLY A 504 -8.41 -37.65 -20.41
CA GLY A 504 -9.00 -38.83 -19.76
C GLY A 504 -9.28 -38.60 -18.27
N ALA A 505 -9.39 -39.67 -17.48
CA ALA A 505 -9.45 -39.62 -16.02
C ALA A 505 -8.07 -39.39 -15.36
N ALA A 506 -7.10 -38.79 -16.06
CA ALA A 506 -5.74 -38.64 -15.57
C ALA A 506 -5.63 -37.50 -14.54
N HIS A 507 -5.19 -37.83 -13.33
CA HIS A 507 -5.22 -36.93 -12.17
C HIS A 507 -3.98 -36.02 -12.00
N LEU A 508 -3.27 -35.68 -13.09
CA LEU A 508 -1.98 -34.96 -12.99
C LEU A 508 -2.07 -33.64 -12.20
N PRO A 509 -3.01 -32.71 -12.45
CA PRO A 509 -3.09 -31.45 -11.70
C PRO A 509 -3.29 -31.67 -10.20
N GLY A 510 -4.16 -32.62 -9.85
CA GLY A 510 -4.45 -32.97 -8.46
C GLY A 510 -3.25 -33.57 -7.73
N MET A 511 -2.53 -34.48 -8.40
CA MET A 511 -1.34 -35.10 -7.84
C MET A 511 -0.20 -34.10 -7.63
N VAL A 512 -0.06 -33.13 -8.54
CA VAL A 512 0.95 -32.06 -8.43
C VAL A 512 0.59 -31.11 -7.29
N ALA A 513 -0.67 -30.70 -7.18
CA ALA A 513 -1.16 -29.84 -6.10
C ALA A 513 -0.98 -30.47 -4.72
N ALA A 514 -1.01 -31.82 -4.62
CA ALA A 514 -0.75 -32.52 -3.37
C ALA A 514 0.72 -32.49 -2.93
N GLN A 515 1.64 -32.09 -3.81
CA GLN A 515 3.09 -32.16 -3.59
C GLN A 515 3.77 -30.78 -3.60
N THR A 516 3.02 -29.70 -3.77
CA THR A 516 3.56 -28.33 -3.82
C THR A 516 2.67 -27.33 -3.11
N ALA A 517 3.27 -26.28 -2.56
CA ALA A 517 2.54 -25.14 -2.00
C ALA A 517 2.21 -24.06 -3.05
N LEU A 518 2.72 -24.21 -4.28
CA LEU A 518 2.41 -23.30 -5.36
C LEU A 518 0.98 -23.50 -5.88
N PRO A 519 0.29 -22.44 -6.31
CA PRO A 519 -0.96 -22.57 -7.05
C PRO A 519 -0.80 -23.49 -8.27
N VAL A 520 -1.72 -24.45 -8.40
CA VAL A 520 -1.83 -25.33 -9.57
C VAL A 520 -3.11 -25.03 -10.33
N ILE A 521 -2.97 -24.78 -11.63
CA ILE A 521 -4.07 -24.56 -12.56
C ILE A 521 -4.22 -25.80 -13.43
N GLY A 522 -5.36 -26.47 -13.32
CA GLY A 522 -5.68 -27.67 -14.10
C GLY A 522 -6.38 -27.31 -15.41
N VAL A 523 -5.87 -27.84 -16.52
CA VAL A 523 -6.46 -27.75 -17.87
C VAL A 523 -7.02 -29.13 -18.25
N PRO A 524 -8.35 -29.32 -18.24
CA PRO A 524 -8.95 -30.55 -18.74
C PRO A 524 -8.73 -30.66 -20.25
N VAL A 525 -8.08 -31.72 -20.70
CA VAL A 525 -7.82 -31.95 -22.13
C VAL A 525 -8.86 -32.92 -22.69
N LYS A 526 -9.48 -32.58 -23.82
CA LYS A 526 -10.52 -33.38 -24.45
C LYS A 526 -9.96 -34.73 -24.91
N GLY A 527 -10.45 -35.81 -24.31
CA GLY A 527 -10.21 -37.18 -24.77
C GLY A 527 -11.07 -37.56 -25.99
N SER A 528 -10.80 -38.73 -26.56
CA SER A 528 -11.60 -39.29 -27.67
C SER A 528 -13.01 -39.72 -27.28
N THR A 529 -13.25 -39.90 -25.98
CA THR A 529 -14.54 -40.28 -25.38
C THR A 529 -14.98 -39.23 -24.37
N LEU A 530 -16.29 -38.98 -24.27
CA LEU A 530 -16.90 -38.06 -23.28
C LEU A 530 -16.51 -36.58 -23.41
N ASP A 531 -15.91 -36.18 -24.53
CA ASP A 531 -15.61 -34.78 -24.86
C ASP A 531 -14.85 -33.99 -23.77
N GLY A 532 -14.05 -34.67 -22.94
CA GLY A 532 -13.26 -34.05 -21.85
C GLY A 532 -14.01 -33.85 -20.54
N VAL A 533 -15.26 -34.32 -20.43
CA VAL A 533 -16.05 -34.27 -19.18
C VAL A 533 -15.43 -35.15 -18.09
N ASP A 534 -14.85 -36.28 -18.49
CA ASP A 534 -14.05 -37.15 -17.63
C ASP A 534 -12.79 -36.46 -17.08
N SER A 535 -12.09 -35.70 -17.93
CA SER A 535 -10.96 -34.87 -17.51
C SER A 535 -11.39 -33.75 -16.58
N LEU A 536 -12.50 -33.08 -16.88
CA LEU A 536 -13.04 -32.02 -16.02
C LEU A 536 -13.40 -32.57 -14.64
N HIS A 537 -14.11 -33.70 -14.58
CA HIS A 537 -14.47 -34.33 -13.31
C HIS A 537 -13.25 -34.77 -12.52
N SER A 538 -12.22 -35.33 -13.19
CA SER A 538 -11.01 -35.74 -12.49
C SER A 538 -10.23 -34.55 -11.91
N ILE A 539 -10.27 -33.37 -12.54
CA ILE A 539 -9.52 -32.20 -12.06
C ILE A 539 -10.32 -31.38 -11.03
N VAL A 540 -11.64 -31.25 -11.19
CA VAL A 540 -12.48 -30.39 -10.32
C VAL A 540 -12.85 -31.07 -8.99
N GLN A 541 -12.88 -32.41 -8.94
CA GLN A 541 -13.29 -33.16 -7.75
C GLN A 541 -12.15 -33.44 -6.77
N MET A 542 -11.36 -32.42 -6.43
CA MET A 542 -10.24 -32.59 -5.50
C MET A 542 -10.70 -32.71 -4.05
N PRO A 543 -10.06 -33.58 -3.24
CA PRO A 543 -10.29 -33.64 -1.80
C PRO A 543 -9.96 -32.32 -1.10
N ARG A 544 -10.57 -32.10 0.07
CA ARG A 544 -10.26 -30.96 0.95
C ARG A 544 -8.76 -30.90 1.22
N GLY A 545 -8.18 -29.70 1.08
CA GLY A 545 -6.75 -29.46 1.33
C GLY A 545 -5.83 -29.59 0.10
N VAL A 546 -6.35 -30.00 -1.07
CA VAL A 546 -5.56 -30.07 -2.32
C VAL A 546 -6.25 -29.26 -3.43
N PRO A 547 -6.30 -27.92 -3.31
CA PRO A 547 -7.04 -27.09 -4.25
C PRO A 547 -6.35 -27.05 -5.63
N VAL A 548 -7.14 -27.22 -6.69
CA VAL A 548 -6.72 -26.99 -8.08
C VAL A 548 -7.68 -25.98 -8.71
N ALA A 549 -7.13 -24.88 -9.23
CA ALA A 549 -7.92 -23.94 -10.01
C ALA A 549 -8.19 -24.55 -11.39
N THR A 550 -9.44 -24.86 -11.71
CA THR A 550 -9.77 -25.59 -12.95
C THR A 550 -10.34 -24.62 -14.00
N VAL A 551 -9.74 -24.59 -15.18
CA VAL A 551 -10.27 -23.83 -16.33
C VAL A 551 -11.20 -24.70 -17.20
N ALA A 552 -11.89 -24.09 -18.17
CA ALA A 552 -12.74 -24.82 -19.10
C ALA A 552 -11.94 -25.86 -19.91
N ILE A 553 -12.64 -26.90 -20.40
CA ILE A 553 -12.05 -27.95 -21.23
C ILE A 553 -11.33 -27.33 -22.43
N ASN A 554 -10.11 -27.79 -22.70
CA ASN A 554 -9.17 -27.30 -23.72
C ASN A 554 -8.74 -25.83 -23.61
N ASN A 555 -9.06 -25.14 -22.52
CA ASN A 555 -8.81 -23.70 -22.41
C ASN A 555 -7.50 -23.36 -21.70
N SER A 556 -6.38 -23.83 -22.26
CA SER A 556 -5.05 -23.59 -21.70
C SER A 556 -4.65 -22.11 -21.72
N MET A 557 -5.19 -21.32 -22.65
CA MET A 557 -5.04 -19.86 -22.71
C MET A 557 -5.54 -19.19 -21.43
N ASN A 558 -6.76 -19.54 -20.95
CA ASN A 558 -7.25 -19.01 -19.68
C ASN A 558 -6.42 -19.48 -18.49
N ALA A 559 -5.78 -20.65 -18.57
CA ALA A 559 -4.85 -21.07 -17.52
C ALA A 559 -3.61 -20.18 -17.49
N ALA A 560 -3.07 -19.79 -18.65
CA ALA A 560 -1.99 -18.80 -18.72
C ALA A 560 -2.42 -17.42 -18.22
N LEU A 561 -3.59 -16.92 -18.63
CA LEU A 561 -4.11 -15.63 -18.14
C LEU A 561 -4.36 -15.63 -16.63
N LEU A 562 -4.86 -16.74 -16.08
CA LEU A 562 -5.01 -16.91 -14.63
C LEU A 562 -3.65 -16.98 -13.93
N ALA A 563 -2.66 -17.66 -14.50
CA ALA A 563 -1.29 -17.65 -13.99
C ALA A 563 -0.69 -16.23 -13.99
N ILE A 564 -0.89 -15.46 -15.07
CA ILE A 564 -0.44 -14.06 -15.16
C ILE A 564 -1.11 -13.19 -14.09
N ARG A 565 -2.41 -13.36 -13.83
CA ARG A 565 -3.11 -12.66 -12.74
C ARG A 565 -2.57 -13.05 -11.36
N MET A 566 -2.25 -14.33 -11.15
CA MET A 566 -1.59 -14.80 -9.91
C MET A 566 -0.18 -14.23 -9.76
N LEU A 567 0.57 -14.06 -10.86
CA LEU A 567 1.85 -13.34 -10.83
C LEU A 567 1.65 -11.85 -10.50
N GLY A 568 0.64 -11.22 -11.11
CA GLY A 568 0.29 -9.81 -10.96
C GLY A 568 0.08 -9.37 -9.52
N THR A 569 -0.40 -10.25 -8.63
CA THR A 569 -0.58 -9.90 -7.20
C THR A 569 0.73 -9.58 -6.47
N ALA A 570 1.87 -10.04 -6.99
CA ALA A 570 3.20 -9.79 -6.42
C ALA A 570 4.15 -9.08 -7.39
N MET A 571 3.77 -8.95 -8.67
CA MET A 571 4.58 -8.41 -9.75
C MET A 571 3.70 -7.45 -10.58
N PRO A 572 3.52 -6.19 -10.15
CA PRO A 572 2.53 -5.28 -10.70
C PRO A 572 2.64 -5.06 -12.22
N GLY A 573 3.83 -5.16 -12.80
CA GLY A 573 4.00 -5.05 -14.26
C GLY A 573 3.22 -6.10 -15.06
N TYR A 574 2.86 -7.24 -14.47
CA TYR A 574 1.95 -8.20 -15.11
C TYR A 574 0.47 -7.82 -14.96
N LEU A 575 0.09 -6.99 -13.98
CA LEU A 575 -1.24 -6.38 -13.91
C LEU A 575 -1.39 -5.35 -15.04
N ASP A 576 -0.42 -4.47 -15.24
CA ASP A 576 -0.45 -3.48 -16.32
C ASP A 576 -0.58 -4.14 -17.70
N LYS A 577 0.17 -5.23 -17.94
CA LYS A 577 0.05 -6.02 -19.18
C LYS A 577 -1.28 -6.72 -19.31
N MET A 578 -1.87 -7.16 -18.20
CA MET A 578 -3.20 -7.79 -18.17
C MET A 578 -4.30 -6.76 -18.44
N GLU A 579 -4.18 -5.55 -17.91
CA GLU A 579 -5.06 -4.42 -18.20
C GLU A 579 -4.96 -4.00 -19.66
N THR A 580 -3.73 -3.94 -20.20
CA THR A 580 -3.48 -3.70 -21.63
C THR A 580 -4.15 -4.78 -22.48
N TYR A 581 -3.94 -6.05 -22.16
CA TYR A 581 -4.60 -7.18 -22.85
C TYR A 581 -6.13 -7.11 -22.77
N MET A 582 -6.70 -6.67 -21.63
CA MET A 582 -8.14 -6.47 -21.48
C MET A 582 -8.66 -5.32 -22.34
N SER A 583 -7.93 -4.20 -22.39
CA SER A 583 -8.24 -3.05 -23.23
C SER A 583 -8.12 -3.38 -24.72
N ASP A 584 -7.11 -4.17 -25.12
CA ASP A 584 -6.92 -4.65 -26.49
C ASP A 584 -8.06 -5.59 -26.91
N MET A 585 -8.57 -6.41 -25.98
CA MET A 585 -9.73 -7.26 -26.22
C MET A 585 -11.00 -6.44 -26.44
N GLU A 586 -11.22 -5.41 -25.62
CA GLU A 586 -12.32 -4.47 -25.77
C GLU A 586 -12.22 -3.74 -27.12
N SER A 587 -11.05 -3.20 -27.44
CA SER A 587 -10.76 -2.54 -28.72
C SER A 587 -10.97 -3.47 -29.90
N GLY A 588 -10.52 -4.72 -29.80
CA GLY A 588 -10.73 -5.74 -30.84
C GLY A 588 -12.19 -6.14 -31.01
N VAL A 589 -13.01 -6.10 -29.95
CA VAL A 589 -14.46 -6.28 -30.04
C VAL A 589 -15.11 -5.05 -30.67
N MET A 590 -14.72 -3.84 -30.26
CA MET A 590 -15.24 -2.59 -30.83
C MET A 590 -14.92 -2.48 -32.32
N GLN A 591 -13.72 -2.87 -32.76
CA GLN A 591 -13.37 -2.96 -34.18
C GLN A 591 -14.21 -3.98 -34.95
N LYS A 592 -14.64 -5.07 -34.31
CA LYS A 592 -15.58 -6.05 -34.90
C LYS A 592 -17.00 -5.50 -34.95
N VAL A 593 -17.43 -4.74 -33.94
CA VAL A 593 -18.71 -4.03 -33.92
C VAL A 593 -18.75 -2.99 -35.05
N GLU A 594 -17.68 -2.22 -35.23
CA GLU A 594 -17.52 -1.27 -36.34
C GLU A 594 -17.52 -1.98 -37.69
N ARG A 595 -16.78 -3.09 -37.84
CA ARG A 595 -16.80 -3.91 -39.06
C ARG A 595 -18.18 -4.49 -39.35
N LEU A 596 -18.90 -4.96 -38.33
CA LEU A 596 -20.27 -5.46 -38.49
C LEU A 596 -21.24 -4.34 -38.85
N ALA A 597 -21.04 -3.13 -38.33
CA ALA A 597 -21.82 -1.95 -38.68
C ALA A 597 -21.53 -1.44 -40.11
N HIS A 598 -20.28 -1.57 -40.57
CA HIS A 598 -19.84 -1.11 -41.89
C HIS A 598 -20.12 -2.11 -43.01
N ASP A 599 -19.74 -3.38 -42.82
CA ASP A 599 -19.77 -4.44 -43.84
C ASP A 599 -21.03 -5.34 -43.74
N GLY A 600 -21.87 -5.12 -42.73
CA GLY A 600 -23.03 -5.97 -42.43
C GLY A 600 -22.62 -7.38 -41.97
N TRP A 601 -23.58 -8.30 -41.87
CA TRP A 601 -23.30 -9.68 -41.43
C TRP A 601 -22.58 -10.55 -42.49
N SER A 602 -22.39 -10.02 -43.71
CA SER A 602 -21.87 -10.75 -44.86
C SER A 602 -20.34 -10.75 -45.01
N TYR A 603 -19.58 -10.03 -44.17
CA TYR A 603 -18.13 -10.22 -44.14
C TYR A 603 -17.87 -11.69 -43.77
N LYS A 604 -17.07 -12.41 -44.57
CA LYS A 604 -16.75 -13.82 -44.31
C LYS A 604 -16.08 -13.92 -42.96
N CYS A 605 -16.88 -14.28 -41.97
CA CYS A 605 -16.41 -14.68 -40.67
C CYS A 605 -15.89 -16.11 -40.86
N ASP A 606 -14.58 -16.25 -41.05
CA ASP A 606 -13.90 -17.53 -40.90
C ASP A 606 -13.92 -17.90 -39.41
N LEU A 607 -15.09 -18.29 -38.90
CA LEU A 607 -15.22 -18.92 -37.60
C LEU A 607 -16.36 -19.93 -37.61
N VAL A 608 -15.93 -21.17 -37.45
CA VAL A 608 -16.68 -22.40 -37.28
C VAL A 608 -17.77 -22.25 -36.22
N CYS A 609 -18.98 -22.67 -36.60
CA CYS A 609 -20.17 -22.84 -35.76
C CYS A 609 -19.90 -23.37 -34.35
N PHE A 610 -20.58 -22.81 -33.35
CA PHE A 610 -21.39 -23.62 -32.41
C PHE A 610 -22.57 -22.80 -31.87
N THR A 611 -23.77 -23.27 -32.21
CA THR A 611 -25.09 -22.86 -31.72
C THR A 611 -25.34 -23.39 -30.31
N MET A 612 -25.95 -22.60 -29.40
CA MET A 612 -26.97 -23.09 -28.46
C MET A 612 -27.88 -21.97 -27.91
N ALA A 613 -29.14 -22.36 -27.70
CA ALA A 613 -30.30 -21.57 -27.31
C ALA A 613 -30.46 -21.44 -25.76
N PRO A 614 -31.42 -20.65 -25.25
CA PRO A 614 -31.44 -20.13 -23.87
C PRO A 614 -32.19 -21.02 -22.86
N ARG A 615 -31.75 -20.97 -21.60
CA ARG A 615 -32.47 -21.21 -20.30
C ARG A 615 -31.76 -22.21 -19.38
N ALA A 616 -31.09 -21.70 -18.34
CA ALA A 616 -30.86 -22.43 -17.08
C ALA A 616 -30.55 -21.55 -15.84
N GLN A 617 -30.50 -20.22 -15.97
CA GLN A 617 -30.06 -19.34 -14.87
C GLN A 617 -31.19 -18.86 -13.93
N SER A 618 -32.46 -19.04 -14.29
CA SER A 618 -33.61 -18.51 -13.52
C SER A 618 -34.23 -19.48 -12.51
N ARG A 619 -33.74 -20.72 -12.38
CA ARG A 619 -34.32 -21.72 -11.45
C ARG A 619 -33.46 -22.07 -10.23
N LEU A 620 -32.15 -21.84 -10.25
CA LEU A 620 -31.28 -22.18 -9.11
C LEU A 620 -31.28 -21.12 -7.99
N SER A 621 -31.49 -19.83 -8.32
CA SER A 621 -31.56 -18.77 -7.30
C SER A 621 -32.83 -18.86 -6.43
N ALA A 622 -33.93 -19.38 -6.99
CA ALA A 622 -35.18 -19.57 -6.26
C ALA A 622 -35.09 -20.69 -5.21
N VAL A 623 -34.32 -21.76 -5.47
CA VAL A 623 -34.23 -22.93 -4.58
C VAL A 623 -33.29 -22.68 -3.40
N VAL A 624 -32.21 -21.92 -3.58
CA VAL A 624 -31.29 -21.57 -2.49
C VAL A 624 -31.93 -20.60 -1.48
N SER A 625 -32.89 -19.79 -1.92
CA SER A 625 -33.66 -18.90 -1.03
C SER A 625 -34.63 -19.64 -0.08
N HIS A 626 -34.94 -20.91 -0.36
CA HIS A 626 -35.94 -21.68 0.39
C HIS A 626 -35.36 -22.50 1.57
N PHE A 627 -34.03 -22.55 1.73
CA PHE A 627 -33.37 -23.39 2.73
C PHE A 627 -32.67 -22.64 3.88
N MET A 628 -32.86 -21.32 4.00
CA MET A 628 -32.48 -20.61 5.23
C MET A 628 -33.69 -20.51 6.17
N SER A 629 -33.48 -21.00 7.39
CA SER A 629 -34.46 -21.15 8.46
C SER A 629 -35.38 -19.93 8.65
N GLN A 630 -36.68 -20.21 8.80
CA GLN A 630 -37.67 -19.28 9.33
C GLN A 630 -37.33 -18.92 10.79
N GLY A 631 -36.67 -17.78 11.00
CA GLY A 631 -36.45 -17.12 12.29
C GLY A 631 -36.21 -15.62 12.03
N GLY A 632 -36.91 -14.75 12.75
CA GLY A 632 -37.12 -13.34 12.39
C GLY A 632 -35.84 -12.51 12.09
N GLU A 633 -35.93 -11.65 11.07
CA GLU A 633 -34.91 -10.66 10.67
C GLU A 633 -34.86 -9.49 11.68
N GLU A 634 -34.42 -9.76 12.90
CA GLU A 634 -34.36 -8.79 14.00
C GLU A 634 -32.91 -8.55 14.49
N PHE A 635 -32.52 -7.29 14.52
CA PHE A 635 -31.16 -6.81 14.87
C PHE A 635 -31.21 -5.83 16.04
N ASP A 636 -30.08 -5.48 16.66
CA ASP A 636 -30.09 -4.43 17.69
C ASP A 636 -30.30 -3.06 17.06
N TYR A 637 -29.58 -2.79 15.98
CA TYR A 637 -29.70 -1.56 15.19
C TYR A 637 -29.93 -1.88 13.72
N VAL A 638 -30.79 -1.10 13.08
CA VAL A 638 -30.99 -1.12 11.63
C VAL A 638 -30.63 0.26 11.07
N ILE A 639 -29.61 0.30 10.22
CA ILE A 639 -29.15 1.50 9.53
C ILE A 639 -29.75 1.50 8.12
N VAL A 640 -30.46 2.58 7.77
CA VAL A 640 -31.04 2.78 6.44
C VAL A 640 -30.13 3.70 5.64
N GLY A 641 -29.48 3.16 4.62
CA GLY A 641 -28.45 3.84 3.82
C GLY A 641 -27.05 3.40 4.23
N GLY A 642 -26.34 2.75 3.31
CA GLY A 642 -24.93 2.38 3.44
C GLY A 642 -23.99 3.49 2.94
N GLY A 643 -24.44 4.74 2.94
CA GLY A 643 -23.71 5.90 2.42
C GLY A 643 -22.55 6.35 3.32
N THR A 644 -22.13 7.62 3.17
CA THR A 644 -21.02 8.22 3.92
C THR A 644 -21.16 8.04 5.43
N ALA A 645 -22.27 8.49 6.01
CA ALA A 645 -22.51 8.38 7.45
C ALA A 645 -22.87 6.94 7.89
N GLY A 646 -23.68 6.25 7.08
CA GLY A 646 -24.10 4.87 7.34
C GLY A 646 -22.91 3.90 7.48
N SER A 647 -21.87 4.08 6.65
CA SER A 647 -20.63 3.30 6.71
C SER A 647 -19.88 3.48 8.04
N VAL A 648 -19.79 4.71 8.53
CA VAL A 648 -19.16 5.02 9.84
C VAL A 648 -19.96 4.40 10.98
N LEU A 649 -21.28 4.61 11.01
CA LEU A 649 -22.17 4.06 12.03
C LEU A 649 -22.08 2.53 12.09
N ALA A 650 -22.15 1.86 10.94
CA ALA A 650 -22.03 0.41 10.85
C ALA A 650 -20.69 -0.07 11.41
N ASN A 651 -19.60 0.60 11.07
CA ASN A 651 -18.28 0.28 11.61
C ASN A 651 -18.21 0.51 13.11
N ARG A 652 -18.63 1.65 13.64
CA ARG A 652 -18.49 1.96 15.07
C ARG A 652 -19.41 1.16 15.97
N LEU A 653 -20.63 0.85 15.53
CA LEU A 653 -21.57 0.05 16.31
C LEU A 653 -21.19 -1.43 16.35
N THR A 654 -20.62 -1.98 15.27
CA THR A 654 -20.18 -3.38 15.23
C THR A 654 -18.86 -3.66 15.98
N GLU A 655 -18.19 -2.63 16.50
CA GLU A 655 -17.04 -2.81 17.41
C GLU A 655 -17.45 -3.54 18.70
N ASP A 656 -18.70 -3.38 19.15
CA ASP A 656 -19.27 -4.20 20.22
C ASP A 656 -19.78 -5.52 19.61
N ALA A 657 -19.02 -6.59 19.80
CA ALA A 657 -19.36 -7.93 19.32
C ALA A 657 -20.68 -8.48 19.89
N GLY A 658 -21.19 -7.89 20.98
CA GLY A 658 -22.48 -8.21 21.58
C GLY A 658 -23.66 -7.42 21.03
N LEU A 659 -23.47 -6.65 19.94
CA LEU A 659 -24.53 -6.02 19.15
C LEU A 659 -24.59 -6.66 17.78
N SER A 660 -25.79 -6.74 17.20
CA SER A 660 -26.02 -7.06 15.79
C SER A 660 -26.53 -5.84 15.03
N VAL A 661 -25.95 -5.55 13.86
CA VAL A 661 -26.25 -4.36 13.08
C VAL A 661 -26.59 -4.76 11.64
N ALA A 662 -27.76 -4.35 11.18
CA ALA A 662 -28.15 -4.47 9.77
C ALA A 662 -27.96 -3.13 9.05
N VAL A 663 -27.36 -3.16 7.86
CA VAL A 663 -27.28 -2.01 6.95
C VAL A 663 -28.06 -2.34 5.70
N ILE A 664 -29.00 -1.45 5.32
CA ILE A 664 -29.84 -1.62 4.14
C ILE A 664 -29.44 -0.54 3.12
N GLU A 665 -28.92 -0.97 1.98
CA GLU A 665 -28.41 -0.11 0.91
C GLU A 665 -29.16 -0.40 -0.40
N GLY A 666 -29.65 0.65 -1.06
CA GLY A 666 -30.40 0.54 -2.32
C GLY A 666 -29.54 0.19 -3.53
N GLY A 667 -28.23 0.41 -3.44
CA GLY A 667 -27.23 0.06 -4.45
C GLY A 667 -26.46 -1.24 -4.18
N PRO A 668 -25.62 -1.64 -5.14
CA PRO A 668 -24.71 -2.77 -4.98
C PRO A 668 -23.51 -2.43 -4.09
N SER A 669 -22.67 -3.44 -3.81
CA SER A 669 -21.32 -3.22 -3.27
C SER A 669 -20.44 -2.55 -4.32
N ASP A 670 -19.50 -1.70 -3.90
CA ASP A 670 -18.45 -1.12 -4.73
C ASP A 670 -17.19 -2.00 -4.85
N GLU A 671 -17.08 -3.11 -4.10
CA GLU A 671 -15.94 -4.03 -4.18
C GLU A 671 -15.76 -4.58 -5.61
N GLY A 672 -14.59 -4.30 -6.21
CA GLY A 672 -14.23 -4.76 -7.56
C GLY A 672 -14.86 -3.97 -8.70
N MET A 673 -15.53 -2.85 -8.42
CA MET A 673 -16.08 -1.96 -9.45
C MET A 673 -15.08 -0.85 -9.79
N ASP A 674 -14.16 -1.10 -10.73
CA ASP A 674 -13.10 -0.13 -11.10
C ASP A 674 -13.66 1.27 -11.46
N ARG A 675 -14.78 1.34 -12.20
CA ARG A 675 -15.44 2.63 -12.52
C ARG A 675 -15.83 3.47 -11.29
N VAL A 676 -16.05 2.82 -10.14
CA VAL A 676 -16.34 3.44 -8.85
C VAL A 676 -15.04 3.70 -8.09
N LEU A 677 -14.16 2.70 -8.03
CA LEU A 677 -12.93 2.74 -7.22
C LEU A 677 -11.86 3.68 -7.80
N ASN A 678 -11.73 3.78 -9.11
CA ASN A 678 -10.78 4.68 -9.75
C ASN A 678 -11.33 6.11 -9.75
N LEU A 679 -10.70 7.01 -8.98
CA LEU A 679 -11.21 8.36 -8.77
C LEU A 679 -11.23 9.20 -10.06
N ARG A 680 -10.33 8.92 -11.01
CA ARG A 680 -10.27 9.61 -12.31
C ARG A 680 -11.51 9.40 -13.16
N ARG A 681 -12.25 8.31 -12.92
CA ARG A 681 -13.44 7.90 -13.69
C ARG A 681 -14.76 8.44 -13.13
N TRP A 682 -14.73 9.31 -12.12
CA TRP A 682 -15.93 9.75 -11.39
C TRP A 682 -17.02 10.36 -12.29
N LEU A 683 -16.65 11.04 -13.39
CA LEU A 683 -17.60 11.60 -14.36
C LEU A 683 -18.49 10.53 -15.01
N GLU A 684 -17.99 9.30 -15.19
CA GLU A 684 -18.75 8.17 -15.76
C GLU A 684 -19.93 7.74 -14.88
N LEU A 685 -19.93 8.16 -13.61
CA LEU A 685 -20.92 7.76 -12.63
C LEU A 685 -22.16 8.65 -12.63
N LEU A 686 -22.04 9.89 -13.11
CA LEU A 686 -23.13 10.85 -13.18
C LEU A 686 -24.18 10.39 -14.20
N GLY A 687 -25.43 10.26 -13.78
CA GLY A 687 -26.54 9.77 -14.62
C GLY A 687 -26.46 8.29 -15.00
N SER A 688 -25.55 7.52 -14.38
CA SER A 688 -25.38 6.08 -14.63
C SER A 688 -26.44 5.21 -13.92
N ASP A 689 -26.34 3.89 -14.06
CA ASP A 689 -27.20 2.91 -13.39
C ASP A 689 -27.07 2.89 -11.85
N ILE A 690 -26.00 3.49 -11.33
CA ILE A 690 -25.73 3.65 -9.89
C ILE A 690 -25.94 5.10 -9.42
N ASP A 691 -26.70 5.90 -10.16
CA ASP A 691 -27.14 7.24 -9.78
C ASP A 691 -28.67 7.27 -9.62
N TYR A 692 -29.18 7.87 -8.55
CA TYR A 692 -30.61 8.13 -8.41
C TYR A 692 -31.11 9.22 -9.36
N ASP A 693 -30.21 10.12 -9.78
CA ASP A 693 -30.44 11.15 -10.80
C ASP A 693 -31.66 12.03 -10.52
N TYR A 694 -31.63 12.78 -9.42
CA TYR A 694 -32.76 13.61 -9.04
C TYR A 694 -32.81 14.90 -9.88
N THR A 695 -34.01 15.31 -10.28
CA THR A 695 -34.25 16.60 -10.93
C THR A 695 -34.89 17.58 -9.95
N THR A 696 -34.67 18.87 -10.16
CA THR A 696 -35.39 19.92 -9.44
C THR A 696 -36.79 20.15 -10.03
N THR A 697 -37.63 20.80 -9.24
CA THR A 697 -38.83 21.50 -9.74
C THR A 697 -38.42 22.79 -10.44
N GLU A 698 -39.38 23.50 -11.03
CA GLU A 698 -39.10 24.82 -11.61
C GLU A 698 -38.38 25.72 -10.59
N GLN A 699 -37.29 26.34 -11.03
CA GLN A 699 -36.50 27.31 -10.28
C GLN A 699 -36.66 28.67 -10.97
N PRO A 700 -37.64 29.51 -10.60
CA PRO A 700 -38.01 30.71 -11.35
C PRO A 700 -36.87 31.71 -11.56
N ARG A 701 -35.93 31.77 -10.61
CA ARG A 701 -34.73 32.61 -10.68
C ARG A 701 -33.45 31.82 -10.92
N GLY A 702 -33.49 30.49 -10.92
CA GLY A 702 -32.32 29.64 -11.08
C GLY A 702 -32.35 28.81 -12.35
N ASN A 703 -31.53 27.76 -12.36
CA ASN A 703 -31.52 26.78 -13.43
C ASN A 703 -32.43 25.60 -13.08
N SER A 704 -33.56 25.49 -13.78
CA SER A 704 -34.53 24.38 -13.60
C SER A 704 -34.04 23.04 -14.16
N HIS A 705 -32.88 23.00 -14.81
CA HIS A 705 -32.32 21.81 -15.45
C HIS A 705 -31.22 21.14 -14.63
N ILE A 706 -30.95 21.62 -13.41
CA ILE A 706 -29.94 21.00 -12.54
C ILE A 706 -30.36 19.56 -12.21
N ARG A 707 -29.48 18.62 -12.53
CA ARG A 707 -29.56 17.22 -12.10
C ARG A 707 -28.71 17.03 -10.85
N HIS A 708 -29.35 16.69 -9.74
CA HIS A 708 -28.68 16.31 -8.51
C HIS A 708 -28.36 14.82 -8.51
N SER A 709 -27.19 14.50 -9.05
CA SER A 709 -26.60 13.16 -8.96
C SER A 709 -26.44 12.74 -7.50
N ARG A 710 -27.00 11.59 -7.11
CA ARG A 710 -26.86 10.95 -5.78
C ARG A 710 -26.53 9.47 -5.96
N ALA A 711 -25.41 9.02 -5.43
CA ALA A 711 -24.97 7.64 -5.65
C ALA A 711 -25.89 6.62 -4.99
N ARG A 712 -26.21 5.57 -5.75
CA ARG A 712 -26.87 4.33 -5.34
C ARG A 712 -25.84 3.19 -5.39
N VAL A 713 -24.95 3.19 -4.40
CA VAL A 713 -23.89 2.18 -4.21
C VAL A 713 -23.40 2.26 -2.76
N LEU A 714 -22.83 1.17 -2.22
CA LEU A 714 -22.20 1.20 -0.90
C LEU A 714 -21.12 2.30 -0.81
N GLY A 715 -21.12 3.03 0.30
CA GLY A 715 -20.33 4.26 0.49
C GLY A 715 -21.05 5.53 0.00
N GLY A 716 -22.16 5.38 -0.75
CA GLY A 716 -23.03 6.47 -1.17
C GLY A 716 -22.27 7.53 -1.95
N CYS A 717 -22.55 8.80 -1.70
CA CYS A 717 -21.92 9.90 -2.45
C CYS A 717 -20.40 9.99 -2.23
N SER A 718 -19.81 9.39 -1.18
CA SER A 718 -18.34 9.28 -1.09
C SER A 718 -17.73 8.31 -2.11
N SER A 719 -18.56 7.50 -2.78
CA SER A 719 -18.16 6.55 -3.82
C SER A 719 -18.37 7.07 -5.25
N HIS A 720 -19.01 8.24 -5.45
CA HIS A 720 -19.12 8.85 -6.79
C HIS A 720 -18.56 10.27 -6.92
N ASN A 721 -18.21 10.92 -5.81
CA ASN A 721 -17.76 12.31 -5.80
C ASN A 721 -16.26 12.41 -6.11
N THR A 722 -15.76 13.64 -6.16
CA THR A 722 -14.34 14.00 -6.37
C THR A 722 -13.43 13.82 -5.15
N LEU A 723 -13.99 13.43 -3.99
CA LEU A 723 -13.28 13.30 -2.71
C LEU A 723 -12.44 14.48 -2.25
N ILE A 724 -12.75 15.70 -2.69
CA ILE A 724 -12.25 16.92 -2.06
C ILE A 724 -12.60 16.87 -0.57
N SER A 725 -11.57 16.94 0.27
CA SER A 725 -11.62 16.54 1.67
C SER A 725 -11.14 17.67 2.57
N PHE A 726 -12.06 18.47 3.09
CA PHE A 726 -11.77 19.57 4.00
C PHE A 726 -12.38 19.35 5.37
N PHE A 727 -11.60 19.60 6.43
CA PHE A 727 -12.18 19.79 7.75
C PHE A 727 -13.05 21.06 7.76
N PRO A 728 -14.20 21.07 8.46
CA PRO A 728 -15.01 22.28 8.57
C PRO A 728 -14.22 23.39 9.25
N PHE A 729 -14.51 24.65 8.93
CA PHE A 729 -13.96 25.75 9.71
C PHE A 729 -14.59 25.74 11.11
N ASN A 730 -13.82 26.16 12.11
CA ASN A 730 -14.29 26.25 13.49
C ASN A 730 -15.51 27.15 13.58
N GLU A 731 -15.51 28.24 12.82
CA GLU A 731 -16.61 29.19 12.88
C GLU A 731 -17.90 28.66 12.28
N ASP A 732 -17.86 27.85 11.21
CA ASP A 732 -19.05 27.15 10.71
C ASP A 732 -19.73 26.34 11.83
N LEU A 733 -18.92 25.61 12.61
CA LEU A 733 -19.40 24.77 13.70
C LEU A 733 -19.88 25.60 14.90
N ASN A 734 -19.18 26.70 15.21
CA ASN A 734 -19.62 27.62 16.26
C ASN A 734 -20.93 28.31 15.88
N ILE A 735 -21.16 28.61 14.61
CA ILE A 735 -22.44 29.15 14.14
C ILE A 735 -23.58 28.19 14.42
N TRP A 736 -23.37 26.87 14.29
CA TRP A 736 -24.39 25.89 14.69
C TRP A 736 -24.72 25.98 16.18
N ARG A 737 -23.67 26.10 17.01
CA ARG A 737 -23.79 26.26 18.46
C ARG A 737 -24.54 27.53 18.85
N ASP A 738 -24.12 28.65 18.28
CA ASP A 738 -24.47 29.98 18.75
C ASP A 738 -25.76 30.51 18.10
N HIS A 739 -26.06 30.10 16.86
CA HIS A 739 -27.16 30.66 16.07
C HIS A 739 -28.24 29.65 15.67
N HIS A 740 -27.98 28.33 15.72
CA HIS A 740 -28.94 27.31 15.28
C HIS A 740 -29.40 26.37 16.39
N GLY A 741 -29.17 26.73 17.65
CA GLY A 741 -29.67 25.98 18.80
C GLY A 741 -29.04 24.59 18.94
N CYS A 742 -27.79 24.42 18.50
CA CYS A 742 -27.04 23.17 18.60
C CYS A 742 -25.87 23.30 19.61
N PRO A 743 -26.15 23.59 20.90
CA PRO A 743 -25.13 24.00 21.87
C PRO A 743 -23.98 23.01 22.04
N ASP A 744 -24.23 21.73 21.77
CA ASP A 744 -23.20 20.70 21.93
C ASP A 744 -22.37 20.49 20.66
N TRP A 745 -22.68 21.12 19.52
CA TRP A 745 -22.10 20.87 18.19
C TRP A 745 -21.07 21.91 17.70
N GLY A 746 -20.51 22.69 18.62
CA GLY A 746 -19.43 23.64 18.30
C GLY A 746 -18.09 22.99 17.97
N ALA A 747 -17.13 23.80 17.52
CA ALA A 747 -15.80 23.35 17.10
C ALA A 747 -15.05 22.53 18.16
N PRO A 748 -15.04 22.91 19.46
CA PRO A 748 -14.36 22.13 20.51
C PRO A 748 -14.85 20.69 20.63
N THR A 749 -16.11 20.45 20.28
CA THR A 749 -16.70 19.11 20.36
C THR A 749 -16.50 18.32 19.07
N LEU A 750 -16.67 18.94 17.90
CA LEU A 750 -16.68 18.19 16.64
C LEU A 750 -15.27 18.00 16.04
N GLN A 751 -14.37 18.98 16.13
CA GLN A 751 -13.02 18.88 15.55
C GLN A 751 -12.22 17.64 16.00
N PRO A 752 -12.24 17.23 17.28
CA PRO A 752 -11.51 16.03 17.72
C PRO A 752 -11.87 14.75 16.96
N TYR A 753 -13.09 14.64 16.44
CA TYR A 753 -13.52 13.48 15.65
C TYR A 753 -12.80 13.37 14.30
N GLY A 754 -12.19 14.45 13.79
CA GLY A 754 -11.36 14.42 12.59
C GLY A 754 -10.19 13.42 12.70
N THR A 755 -9.64 13.25 13.90
CA THR A 755 -8.55 12.29 14.18
C THR A 755 -9.01 10.83 14.18
N ARG A 756 -10.33 10.58 14.25
CA ARG A 756 -10.92 9.23 14.24
C ARG A 756 -11.22 8.75 12.82
N LEU A 757 -11.12 9.63 11.82
CA LEU A 757 -11.46 9.31 10.43
C LEU A 757 -10.49 8.26 9.87
N LYS A 758 -11.04 7.24 9.20
CA LYS A 758 -10.27 6.12 8.61
C LYS A 758 -9.83 6.36 7.16
N MET A 759 -10.18 7.50 6.60
CA MET A 759 -9.94 7.86 5.21
C MET A 759 -8.45 8.20 5.00
N ASN A 760 -7.87 7.83 3.87
CA ASN A 760 -6.51 8.25 3.52
C ASN A 760 -6.53 9.67 2.93
N ILE A 761 -6.50 10.69 3.79
CA ILE A 761 -6.56 12.10 3.40
C ILE A 761 -5.15 12.64 3.21
N THR A 762 -4.83 13.07 1.99
CA THR A 762 -3.52 13.64 1.64
C THR A 762 -3.68 14.79 0.65
N PRO A 763 -2.80 15.81 0.66
CA PRO A 763 -2.65 16.69 -0.49
C PRO A 763 -2.44 15.90 -1.78
N ILE A 764 -2.90 16.42 -2.91
CA ILE A 764 -2.58 15.84 -4.23
C ILE A 764 -1.06 15.71 -4.37
N ALA A 765 -0.60 14.53 -4.82
CA ALA A 765 0.82 14.23 -4.92
C ALA A 765 1.49 15.08 -6.00
N PRO A 766 2.74 15.52 -5.81
CA PRO A 766 3.43 16.41 -6.76
C PRO A 766 3.44 15.94 -8.22
N GLN A 767 3.49 14.61 -8.44
CA GLN A 767 3.53 13.99 -9.77
C GLN A 767 2.19 14.11 -10.52
N GLN A 768 1.09 14.37 -9.82
CA GLN A 768 -0.26 14.50 -10.37
C GLN A 768 -0.70 15.97 -10.51
N ARG A 769 0.18 16.92 -10.19
CA ARG A 769 -0.08 18.36 -10.30
C ARG A 769 0.41 18.88 -11.64
N ASN A 770 -0.48 18.95 -12.64
CA ASN A 770 -0.10 19.48 -13.94
C ASN A 770 0.27 20.98 -13.91
N HIS A 771 0.99 21.39 -14.94
CA HIS A 771 1.53 22.73 -15.04
C HIS A 771 0.46 23.81 -15.29
N VAL A 772 -0.61 23.53 -16.02
CA VAL A 772 -1.65 24.54 -16.29
C VAL A 772 -2.39 24.95 -15.01
N VAL A 773 -2.69 23.98 -14.13
CA VAL A 773 -3.29 24.26 -12.82
C VAL A 773 -2.29 24.92 -11.87
N ARG A 774 -1.00 24.57 -11.92
CA ARG A 774 0.03 25.30 -11.15
C ARG A 774 0.07 26.78 -11.56
N ASP A 775 0.07 27.06 -12.85
CA ASP A 775 0.05 28.42 -13.37
C ASP A 775 -1.23 29.16 -12.97
N TRP A 776 -2.38 28.47 -12.94
CA TRP A 776 -3.63 29.03 -12.40
C TRP A 776 -3.54 29.35 -10.90
N VAL A 777 -2.91 28.49 -10.09
CA VAL A 777 -2.69 28.73 -8.65
C VAL A 777 -1.82 29.97 -8.45
N GLU A 778 -0.74 30.11 -9.23
CA GLU A 778 0.15 31.28 -9.19
C GLU A 778 -0.57 32.57 -9.61
N ALA A 779 -1.32 32.52 -10.73
CA ALA A 779 -2.13 33.64 -11.21
C ALA A 779 -3.17 34.07 -10.17
N SER A 780 -3.88 33.10 -9.58
CA SER A 780 -4.88 33.33 -8.54
C SER A 780 -4.27 33.98 -7.31
N SER A 781 -3.11 33.48 -6.85
CA SER A 781 -2.34 34.09 -5.76
C SER A 781 -1.95 35.53 -6.08
N ALA A 782 -1.44 35.80 -7.28
CA ALA A 782 -1.01 37.13 -7.69
C ALA A 782 -2.17 38.15 -7.74
N VAL A 783 -3.35 37.76 -8.26
CA VAL A 783 -4.52 38.66 -8.36
C VAL A 783 -5.15 38.94 -7.00
N THR A 784 -5.27 37.93 -6.14
CA THR A 784 -6.06 38.02 -4.90
C THR A 784 -5.19 38.29 -3.67
N GLY A 785 -3.87 38.11 -3.80
CA GLY A 785 -2.94 38.02 -2.68
C GLY A 785 -3.24 36.84 -1.76
N ALA A 786 -3.98 35.82 -2.20
CA ALA A 786 -4.23 34.62 -1.41
C ALA A 786 -2.93 33.80 -1.29
N PRO A 787 -2.52 33.39 -0.08
CA PRO A 787 -1.32 32.57 0.08
C PRO A 787 -1.53 31.21 -0.59
N ILE A 788 -0.48 30.73 -1.26
CA ILE A 788 -0.45 29.36 -1.80
C ILE A 788 -0.26 28.39 -0.62
N MET A 789 -1.24 27.52 -0.40
CA MET A 789 -1.23 26.53 0.68
C MET A 789 -1.06 25.13 0.11
N GLU A 790 0.00 24.45 0.57
CA GLU A 790 0.31 23.06 0.20
C GLU A 790 -0.58 22.04 0.92
N ASP A 791 -1.03 22.37 2.14
CA ASP A 791 -1.93 21.54 2.93
C ASP A 791 -2.89 22.45 3.71
N MET A 792 -4.10 22.62 3.17
CA MET A 792 -5.14 23.46 3.76
C MET A 792 -5.73 22.82 5.01
N ASN A 793 -5.83 21.49 5.08
CA ASN A 793 -6.32 20.81 6.27
C ASN A 793 -5.41 21.00 7.48
N SER A 794 -4.09 21.01 7.27
CA SER A 794 -3.14 21.35 8.34
C SER A 794 -3.39 22.77 8.89
N GLN A 795 -3.74 23.73 8.04
CA GLN A 795 -4.08 25.09 8.49
C GLN A 795 -5.42 25.13 9.23
N ILE A 796 -6.45 24.44 8.74
CA ILE A 796 -7.75 24.36 9.41
C ILE A 796 -7.60 23.70 10.78
N ALA A 797 -6.85 22.60 10.87
CA ALA A 797 -6.61 21.91 12.14
C ALA A 797 -5.85 22.79 13.15
N TYR A 798 -4.90 23.60 12.70
CA TYR A 798 -4.07 24.43 13.59
C TYR A 798 -4.72 25.77 13.97
N ARG A 799 -5.40 26.44 13.03
CA ARG A 799 -5.94 27.80 13.19
C ARG A 799 -7.46 27.87 13.24
N GLY A 800 -8.16 26.78 12.92
CA GLY A 800 -9.61 26.74 12.83
C GLY A 800 -10.18 27.27 11.51
N GLY A 801 -9.33 27.62 10.54
CA GLY A 801 -9.74 28.19 9.25
C GLY A 801 -8.70 29.17 8.71
N PHE A 802 -9.05 29.89 7.65
CA PHE A 802 -8.24 30.94 7.02
C PHE A 802 -9.13 32.02 6.40
N ASP A 803 -8.56 33.20 6.13
CA ASP A 803 -9.22 34.35 5.50
C ASP A 803 -9.28 34.24 3.97
N LYS A 804 -8.18 33.76 3.37
CA LYS A 804 -8.05 33.43 1.94
C LYS A 804 -6.97 32.38 1.75
N ALA A 805 -7.09 31.59 0.69
CA ALA A 805 -6.13 30.54 0.35
C ALA A 805 -6.26 30.16 -1.13
N VAL A 806 -5.17 29.70 -1.74
CA VAL A 806 -5.21 29.02 -3.03
C VAL A 806 -4.27 27.83 -3.01
N GLY A 807 -4.59 26.74 -3.71
CA GLY A 807 -3.70 25.59 -3.79
C GLY A 807 -4.38 24.33 -4.30
N PHE A 808 -3.59 23.27 -4.40
CA PHE A 808 -4.10 21.94 -4.72
C PHE A 808 -4.86 21.36 -3.52
N PHE A 809 -5.89 20.57 -3.79
CA PHE A 809 -6.77 20.06 -2.75
C PHE A 809 -6.11 18.99 -1.87
N ASN A 810 -6.59 18.89 -0.63
CA ASN A 810 -6.54 17.65 0.13
C ASN A 810 -7.64 16.70 -0.38
N ILE A 811 -7.30 15.45 -0.67
CA ILE A 811 -8.21 14.44 -1.21
C ILE A 811 -8.11 13.14 -0.40
N SER A 812 -9.23 12.43 -0.26
CA SER A 812 -9.25 11.07 0.29
C SER A 812 -8.98 10.02 -0.81
N TYR A 813 -7.74 9.61 -1.04
CA TYR A 813 -7.39 8.64 -2.09
C TYR A 813 -6.03 7.99 -1.83
N ASP A 814 -5.69 6.94 -2.58
CA ASP A 814 -4.35 6.37 -2.60
C ASP A 814 -3.52 6.98 -3.76
N PRO A 815 -2.47 7.77 -3.46
CA PRO A 815 -1.65 8.42 -4.48
C PRO A 815 -0.94 7.47 -5.44
N TYR A 816 -0.74 6.21 -5.06
CA TYR A 816 0.03 5.25 -5.85
C TYR A 816 -0.79 4.60 -6.97
N ASN A 817 -2.08 4.34 -6.74
CA ASN A 817 -2.97 3.70 -7.71
C ASN A 817 -4.13 4.60 -8.19
N GLY A 818 -4.33 5.77 -7.57
CA GLY A 818 -5.41 6.70 -7.91
C GLY A 818 -6.79 6.25 -7.42
N TYR A 819 -6.87 5.24 -6.57
CA TYR A 819 -8.14 4.72 -6.08
C TYR A 819 -8.69 5.60 -4.97
N ARG A 820 -10.01 5.79 -4.99
CA ARG A 820 -10.72 6.54 -3.97
C ARG A 820 -10.60 5.89 -2.61
N SER A 821 -10.37 6.70 -1.58
CA SER A 821 -10.56 6.30 -0.19
C SER A 821 -11.95 6.79 0.23
N SER A 822 -13.01 6.10 -0.20
CA SER A 822 -14.41 6.36 0.14
C SER A 822 -14.79 5.83 1.52
N ALA A 823 -15.95 6.22 2.04
CA ALA A 823 -16.45 5.70 3.32
C ALA A 823 -16.62 4.17 3.30
N SER A 824 -17.05 3.60 2.17
CA SER A 824 -17.12 2.14 2.01
C SER A 824 -15.74 1.49 2.06
N THR A 825 -14.75 1.99 1.31
CA THR A 825 -13.39 1.43 1.32
C THR A 825 -12.71 1.54 2.68
N ALA A 826 -12.91 2.65 3.40
CA ALA A 826 -12.25 2.91 4.67
C ALA A 826 -12.95 2.25 5.87
N TYR A 827 -14.29 2.22 5.88
CA TYR A 827 -15.08 1.74 7.01
C TYR A 827 -15.77 0.39 6.77
N MET A 828 -16.19 0.07 5.55
CA MET A 828 -16.98 -1.14 5.28
C MET A 828 -16.12 -2.31 4.78
N HIS A 829 -15.33 -2.13 3.72
CA HIS A 829 -14.54 -3.21 3.11
C HIS A 829 -13.70 -3.98 4.13
N PRO A 830 -13.02 -3.35 5.11
CA PRO A 830 -12.23 -4.10 6.10
C PRO A 830 -13.07 -5.03 6.98
N ILE A 831 -14.33 -4.69 7.28
CA ILE A 831 -15.19 -5.43 8.20
C ILE A 831 -16.22 -6.33 7.52
N MET A 832 -16.28 -6.27 6.19
CA MET A 832 -17.09 -7.16 5.35
C MET A 832 -16.53 -8.59 5.32
N PRO A 833 -17.30 -9.61 4.89
CA PRO A 833 -16.88 -11.01 4.95
C PRO A 833 -15.55 -11.36 4.26
N ARG A 834 -15.15 -10.59 3.24
CA ARG A 834 -13.88 -10.76 2.50
C ARG A 834 -12.80 -9.74 2.90
N GLY A 835 -13.08 -8.90 3.89
CA GLY A 835 -12.19 -7.86 4.36
C GLY A 835 -11.05 -8.37 5.23
N ALA A 836 -10.12 -7.47 5.57
CA ALA A 836 -8.97 -7.77 6.41
C ALA A 836 -9.32 -8.07 7.89
N SER A 837 -10.51 -7.68 8.34
CA SER A 837 -10.99 -7.85 9.73
C SER A 837 -12.51 -8.09 9.78
N PRO A 838 -12.99 -9.21 9.19
CA PRO A 838 -14.42 -9.46 9.00
C PRO A 838 -15.18 -9.55 10.31
N ARG A 839 -16.36 -8.93 10.38
CA ARG A 839 -17.21 -8.90 11.59
C ARG A 839 -18.50 -9.68 11.36
N LYS A 840 -18.72 -10.71 12.20
CA LYS A 840 -19.88 -11.63 12.09
C LYS A 840 -21.22 -10.99 12.48
N ASN A 841 -21.15 -9.87 13.20
CA ASN A 841 -22.31 -9.13 13.68
C ASN A 841 -22.73 -7.96 12.77
N LEU A 842 -22.09 -7.82 11.61
CA LEU A 842 -22.51 -6.94 10.53
C LEU A 842 -23.35 -7.73 9.52
N HIS A 843 -24.53 -7.22 9.17
CA HIS A 843 -25.43 -7.81 8.19
C HIS A 843 -25.74 -6.79 7.08
N LEU A 844 -25.41 -7.11 5.83
CA LEU A 844 -25.60 -6.21 4.70
C LEU A 844 -26.74 -6.66 3.80
N PHE A 845 -27.68 -5.76 3.55
CA PHE A 845 -28.78 -5.91 2.61
C PHE A 845 -28.55 -4.95 1.45
N LEU A 846 -27.80 -5.40 0.44
CA LEU A 846 -27.50 -4.63 -0.76
C LEU A 846 -28.63 -4.75 -1.79
N GLU A 847 -28.71 -3.78 -2.69
CA GLU A 847 -29.76 -3.68 -3.71
C GLU A 847 -31.16 -3.86 -3.11
N THR A 848 -31.37 -3.29 -1.92
CA THR A 848 -32.59 -3.43 -1.12
C THR A 848 -33.12 -2.06 -0.77
N TRP A 849 -34.36 -1.80 -1.17
CA TRP A 849 -34.98 -0.48 -1.05
C TRP A 849 -35.92 -0.41 0.15
N VAL A 850 -35.74 0.62 1.00
CA VAL A 850 -36.65 0.90 2.12
C VAL A 850 -37.75 1.85 1.63
N HIS A 851 -39.02 1.46 1.80
CA HIS A 851 -40.16 2.26 1.32
C HIS A 851 -41.11 2.74 2.42
N ALA A 852 -40.98 2.23 3.65
CA ALA A 852 -41.74 2.71 4.82
C ALA A 852 -41.08 2.28 6.14
N LEU A 853 -41.30 3.06 7.20
CA LEU A 853 -40.99 2.67 8.58
C LEU A 853 -42.04 1.70 9.13
N GLU A 854 -41.60 0.80 10.01
CA GLU A 854 -42.47 -0.11 10.77
C GLU A 854 -42.65 0.38 12.20
N PHE A 855 -43.90 0.54 12.62
CA PHE A 855 -44.27 1.08 13.93
C PHE A 855 -44.66 -0.05 14.90
N ASP A 856 -44.47 0.19 16.19
CA ASP A 856 -44.98 -0.70 17.24
C ASP A 856 -46.51 -0.66 17.31
N GLU A 857 -47.12 -1.81 17.58
CA GLU A 857 -48.58 -1.92 17.67
C GLU A 857 -49.15 -1.28 18.94
N LYS A 858 -48.37 -1.20 20.03
CA LYS A 858 -48.80 -0.67 21.33
C LYS A 858 -48.43 0.80 21.51
N ASP A 859 -47.30 1.23 20.97
CA ASP A 859 -46.86 2.63 20.96
C ASP A 859 -46.74 3.15 19.51
N PRO A 860 -47.75 3.90 19.02
CA PRO A 860 -47.76 4.39 17.64
C PRO A 860 -46.65 5.40 17.33
N LEU A 861 -45.95 5.93 18.34
CA LEU A 861 -44.80 6.83 18.19
C LEU A 861 -43.46 6.08 18.25
N ARG A 862 -43.46 4.76 18.45
CA ARG A 862 -42.25 3.95 18.44
C ARG A 862 -42.04 3.26 17.09
N VAL A 863 -40.87 3.48 16.50
CA VAL A 863 -40.40 2.73 15.33
C VAL A 863 -39.67 1.48 15.80
N ARG A 864 -39.95 0.34 15.17
CA ARG A 864 -39.34 -0.96 15.48
C ARG A 864 -38.72 -1.66 14.28
N GLY A 865 -38.70 -1.02 13.12
CA GLY A 865 -38.09 -1.60 11.93
C GLY A 865 -38.42 -0.83 10.68
N VAL A 866 -38.17 -1.48 9.55
CA VAL A 866 -38.40 -0.92 8.22
C VAL A 866 -38.98 -1.96 7.27
N ARG A 867 -39.81 -1.51 6.35
CA ARG A 867 -40.38 -2.31 5.26
C ARG A 867 -39.53 -2.13 4.01
N VAL A 868 -39.09 -3.26 3.46
CA VAL A 868 -38.13 -3.28 2.37
C VAL A 868 -38.63 -4.08 1.17
N THR A 869 -38.13 -3.71 -0.01
CA THR A 869 -38.20 -4.52 -1.22
C THR A 869 -36.78 -4.97 -1.57
N THR A 870 -36.53 -6.27 -1.58
CA THR A 870 -35.20 -6.84 -1.87
C THR A 870 -34.90 -6.80 -3.37
N LYS A 871 -33.65 -7.08 -3.75
CA LYS A 871 -33.20 -7.26 -5.15
C LYS A 871 -34.10 -8.19 -5.98
N THR A 872 -34.69 -9.21 -5.34
CA THR A 872 -35.57 -10.19 -6.01
C THR A 872 -37.02 -9.72 -6.11
N GLY A 873 -37.32 -8.50 -5.65
CA GLY A 873 -38.68 -7.95 -5.56
C GLY A 873 -39.48 -8.46 -4.34
N ALA A 874 -38.84 -9.14 -3.38
CA ALA A 874 -39.55 -9.66 -2.22
C ALA A 874 -39.80 -8.55 -1.20
N HIS A 875 -41.02 -8.48 -0.67
CA HIS A 875 -41.37 -7.57 0.42
C HIS A 875 -41.07 -8.21 1.78
N LYS A 876 -40.30 -7.51 2.62
CA LYS A 876 -39.90 -7.98 3.95
C LYS A 876 -39.97 -6.87 5.00
N VAL A 877 -39.92 -7.27 6.27
CA VAL A 877 -39.81 -6.37 7.42
C VAL A 877 -38.54 -6.72 8.18
N ILE A 878 -37.62 -5.77 8.28
CA ILE A 878 -36.38 -5.90 9.06
C ILE A 878 -36.55 -5.10 10.35
N ARG A 879 -36.43 -5.76 11.51
CA ARG A 879 -36.73 -5.19 12.82
C ARG A 879 -35.48 -4.78 13.60
N ALA A 880 -35.63 -3.75 14.42
CA ALA A 880 -34.64 -3.27 15.37
C ALA A 880 -35.15 -3.44 16.81
N ARG A 881 -34.40 -4.14 17.65
CA ARG A 881 -34.68 -4.25 19.10
C ARG A 881 -34.51 -2.90 19.79
N ARG A 882 -33.48 -2.14 19.39
CA ARG A 882 -33.16 -0.85 19.99
C ARG A 882 -33.69 0.27 19.12
N GLU A 883 -33.01 0.56 18.02
CA GLU A 883 -33.30 1.76 17.22
C GLU A 883 -33.06 1.56 15.72
N VAL A 884 -33.88 2.23 14.92
CA VAL A 884 -33.65 2.46 13.48
C VAL A 884 -32.90 3.78 13.33
N ILE A 885 -31.85 3.79 12.51
CA ILE A 885 -31.02 4.97 12.26
C ILE A 885 -31.09 5.29 10.76
N LEU A 886 -31.61 6.46 10.42
CA LEU A 886 -31.70 6.92 9.04
C LEU A 886 -30.40 7.62 8.63
N ALA A 887 -29.77 7.11 7.58
CA ALA A 887 -28.53 7.62 6.98
C ALA A 887 -28.63 7.59 5.44
N ALA A 888 -29.83 7.85 4.90
CA ALA A 888 -30.13 7.79 3.47
C ALA A 888 -29.82 9.10 2.72
N GLY A 889 -29.31 10.11 3.42
CA GLY A 889 -28.90 11.40 2.86
C GLY A 889 -30.04 12.42 2.79
N ALA A 890 -29.67 13.64 2.41
CA ALA A 890 -30.56 14.81 2.45
C ALA A 890 -31.83 14.72 1.58
N PHE A 891 -31.94 13.75 0.68
CA PHE A 891 -33.15 13.54 -0.10
C PHE A 891 -33.99 12.35 0.39
N ASP A 892 -33.36 11.18 0.53
CA ASP A 892 -34.12 9.97 0.81
C ASP A 892 -34.46 9.81 2.30
N THR A 893 -33.72 10.43 3.22
CA THR A 893 -34.10 10.48 4.65
C THR A 893 -35.40 11.22 4.89
N PRO A 894 -35.58 12.52 4.50
CA PRO A 894 -36.87 13.20 4.67
C PRO A 894 -37.97 12.54 3.84
N ARG A 895 -37.66 12.03 2.63
CA ARG A 895 -38.63 11.30 1.79
C ARG A 895 -39.20 10.09 2.52
N LEU A 896 -38.35 9.29 3.18
CA LEU A 896 -38.78 8.12 3.93
C LEU A 896 -39.63 8.50 5.15
N LEU A 897 -39.29 9.58 5.86
CA LEU A 897 -40.10 10.11 6.96
C LEU A 897 -41.50 10.52 6.46
N LEU A 898 -41.57 11.29 5.36
CA LEU A 898 -42.82 11.73 4.76
C LEU A 898 -43.67 10.56 4.29
N LEU A 899 -43.09 9.59 3.56
CA LEU A 899 -43.77 8.37 3.11
C LEU A 899 -44.30 7.53 4.29
N SER A 900 -43.68 7.65 5.46
CA SER A 900 -44.07 6.95 6.68
C SER A 900 -45.09 7.72 7.52
N GLY A 901 -45.54 8.90 7.06
CA GLY A 901 -46.51 9.74 7.76
C GLY A 901 -45.90 10.63 8.85
N ILE A 902 -44.59 10.90 8.80
CA ILE A 902 -43.89 11.80 9.73
C ILE A 902 -43.50 13.07 8.94
N GLY A 903 -44.15 14.19 9.22
CA GLY A 903 -43.94 15.43 8.48
C GLY A 903 -45.11 16.40 8.58
N PRO A 904 -45.18 17.43 7.73
CA PRO A 904 -46.24 18.43 7.78
C PRO A 904 -47.60 17.80 7.48
N LYS A 905 -48.52 17.83 8.44
CA LYS A 905 -49.82 17.13 8.36
C LYS A 905 -50.60 17.43 7.07
N ASN A 906 -50.78 18.72 6.76
CA ASN A 906 -51.61 19.14 5.61
C ASN A 906 -51.04 18.62 4.29
N ASP A 907 -49.71 18.62 4.14
CA ASP A 907 -49.05 18.20 2.90
C ASP A 907 -49.18 16.69 2.70
N LEU A 908 -49.04 15.92 3.78
CA LEU A 908 -49.22 14.46 3.78
C LEU A 908 -50.66 14.08 3.44
N GLU A 909 -51.64 14.69 4.11
CA GLU A 909 -53.06 14.36 3.93
C GLU A 909 -53.56 14.73 2.52
N THR A 910 -53.03 15.80 1.92
CA THR A 910 -53.38 16.24 0.55
C THR A 910 -53.06 15.19 -0.51
N ILE A 911 -51.99 14.40 -0.33
CA ILE A 911 -51.60 13.33 -1.25
C ILE A 911 -52.01 11.94 -0.75
N GLY A 912 -52.91 11.87 0.24
CA GLY A 912 -53.48 10.61 0.73
C GLY A 912 -52.59 9.81 1.71
N ILE A 913 -51.55 10.42 2.28
CA ILE A 913 -50.76 9.81 3.34
C ILE A 913 -51.34 10.21 4.71
N ARG A 914 -51.70 9.22 5.53
CA ARG A 914 -52.14 9.49 6.90
C ARG A 914 -50.98 10.09 7.72
N CYS A 915 -51.16 11.31 8.21
CA CYS A 915 -50.24 11.90 9.18
C CYS A 915 -50.25 11.10 10.50
N ARG A 916 -49.10 10.54 10.86
CA ARG A 916 -48.85 9.85 12.13
C ARG A 916 -48.26 10.78 13.17
N HIS A 917 -47.32 11.61 12.75
CA HIS A 917 -46.67 12.59 13.60
C HIS A 917 -46.46 13.89 12.80
N ASP A 918 -47.12 14.95 13.26
CA ASP A 918 -47.03 16.27 12.62
C ASP A 918 -45.70 16.92 13.01
N LEU A 919 -44.75 16.90 12.09
CA LEU A 919 -43.41 17.44 12.27
C LEU A 919 -43.08 18.35 11.08
N PRO A 920 -43.50 19.63 11.11
CA PRO A 920 -43.51 20.50 9.93
C PRO A 920 -42.11 20.82 9.38
N GLY A 921 -41.06 20.61 10.16
CA GLY A 921 -39.68 20.77 9.72
C GLY A 921 -39.20 19.76 8.68
N VAL A 922 -39.84 18.58 8.56
CA VAL A 922 -39.36 17.52 7.66
C VAL A 922 -39.42 17.98 6.20
N GLY A 923 -38.25 17.99 5.56
CA GLY A 923 -38.07 18.43 4.18
C GLY A 923 -37.78 19.92 4.03
N LEU A 924 -37.96 20.75 5.06
CA LEU A 924 -37.59 22.18 5.01
C LEU A 924 -36.08 22.39 5.17
N ASN A 925 -35.59 23.63 5.02
CA ASN A 925 -34.17 23.98 5.18
C ASN A 925 -33.25 23.21 4.21
N LEU A 926 -33.75 22.92 3.00
CA LEU A 926 -32.91 22.34 1.96
C LEU A 926 -31.90 23.39 1.49
N ASN A 927 -30.62 23.09 1.66
CA ASN A 927 -29.49 23.96 1.35
C ASN A 927 -28.49 23.26 0.45
N ASP A 928 -27.66 24.03 -0.26
CA ASP A 928 -26.59 23.55 -1.13
C ASP A 928 -25.54 24.65 -1.38
N HIS A 929 -24.45 24.32 -2.07
CA HIS A 929 -23.55 25.29 -2.69
C HIS A 929 -23.93 25.46 -4.18
N PRO A 930 -24.72 26.50 -4.54
CA PRO A 930 -24.90 26.86 -5.93
C PRO A 930 -23.59 27.37 -6.51
N GLU A 931 -23.29 26.94 -7.72
CA GLU A 931 -22.06 27.25 -8.46
C GLU A 931 -22.42 27.77 -9.83
N SER A 932 -21.63 28.70 -10.38
CA SER A 932 -21.70 29.07 -11.78
C SER A 932 -20.40 28.72 -12.46
N ILE A 933 -20.39 28.76 -13.79
CA ILE A 933 -19.27 28.36 -14.62
C ILE A 933 -18.83 29.49 -15.52
N ILE A 934 -17.52 29.69 -15.63
CA ILE A 934 -16.90 30.44 -16.71
C ILE A 934 -15.84 29.55 -17.35
N MET A 935 -15.87 29.48 -18.68
CA MET A 935 -15.15 28.48 -19.47
C MET A 935 -14.24 29.17 -20.48
N TRP A 936 -13.00 28.70 -20.55
CA TRP A 936 -12.03 29.10 -21.56
C TRP A 936 -11.61 27.90 -22.39
N GLU A 937 -11.54 28.10 -23.70
CA GLU A 937 -10.86 27.17 -24.60
C GLU A 937 -9.36 27.25 -24.33
N THR A 938 -8.72 26.10 -24.16
CA THR A 938 -7.27 26.00 -23.92
C THR A 938 -6.56 25.38 -25.12
N ARG A 939 -5.26 25.67 -25.27
CA ARG A 939 -4.46 25.09 -26.36
C ARG A 939 -4.31 23.58 -26.20
N ASP A 940 -4.14 23.14 -24.97
CA ASP A 940 -4.06 21.76 -24.56
C ASP A 940 -4.66 21.57 -23.15
N THR A 941 -4.75 20.30 -22.74
CA THR A 941 -5.15 19.93 -21.39
C THR A 941 -4.24 18.77 -20.96
N PRO A 942 -3.32 18.99 -20.01
CA PRO A 942 -2.41 17.94 -19.59
C PRO A 942 -3.17 16.75 -18.96
N ASN A 943 -2.61 15.55 -19.12
CA ASN A 943 -3.25 14.32 -18.62
C ASN A 943 -2.98 14.06 -17.14
N GLU A 944 -2.08 14.83 -16.51
CA GLU A 944 -1.72 14.72 -15.09
C GLU A 944 -2.82 15.36 -14.23
N THR A 945 -3.70 14.50 -13.70
CA THR A 945 -4.80 14.91 -12.84
C THR A 945 -5.25 13.74 -11.97
N VAL A 946 -5.82 14.04 -10.81
CA VAL A 946 -6.47 13.04 -9.96
C VAL A 946 -7.93 12.86 -10.37
N MET A 947 -8.66 13.97 -10.53
CA MET A 947 -10.11 13.95 -10.80
C MET A 947 -10.59 15.08 -11.71
N SER A 948 -9.68 15.66 -12.50
CA SER A 948 -9.87 16.81 -13.38
C SER A 948 -10.22 18.12 -12.66
N SER A 949 -10.32 18.15 -11.33
CA SER A 949 -10.66 19.34 -10.53
C SER A 949 -9.73 19.50 -9.33
N ASP A 950 -8.44 19.64 -9.59
CA ASP A 950 -7.39 19.33 -8.60
C ASP A 950 -7.04 20.49 -7.64
N ALA A 951 -7.54 21.71 -7.88
CA ALA A 951 -7.19 22.88 -7.08
C ALA A 951 -8.37 23.82 -6.85
N GLY A 952 -8.23 24.71 -5.86
CA GLY A 952 -9.24 25.69 -5.53
C GLY A 952 -8.69 26.99 -4.96
N LEU A 953 -9.54 28.01 -5.00
CA LEU A 953 -9.28 29.36 -4.49
C LEU A 953 -10.39 29.73 -3.51
N PHE A 954 -10.01 30.30 -2.39
CA PHE A 954 -10.90 30.79 -1.34
C PHE A 954 -10.63 32.26 -1.13
N VAL A 955 -11.68 33.08 -1.27
CA VAL A 955 -11.60 34.52 -1.10
C VAL A 955 -12.87 35.08 -0.50
N ARG A 956 -12.78 36.30 0.00
CA ARG A 956 -13.93 37.12 0.32
C ARG A 956 -14.26 38.04 -0.85
N ALA A 957 -15.45 37.91 -1.40
CA ALA A 957 -15.97 38.73 -2.49
C ALA A 957 -16.84 39.87 -1.99
N LEU A 958 -17.64 39.67 -0.93
CA LEU A 958 -18.51 40.69 -0.37
C LEU A 958 -18.04 41.16 1.03
N PRO A 959 -18.45 42.36 1.48
CA PRO A 959 -18.21 42.80 2.85
C PRO A 959 -18.78 41.82 3.89
N ALA A 960 -18.14 41.69 5.06
CA ALA A 960 -18.52 40.70 6.07
C ALA A 960 -19.93 40.93 6.66
N ASP A 961 -20.44 42.17 6.63
CA ASP A 961 -21.79 42.54 7.04
C ASP A 961 -22.85 42.22 5.97
N ALA A 962 -22.44 41.79 4.78
CA ALA A 962 -23.34 41.24 3.77
C ALA A 962 -23.77 39.81 4.09
N GLU A 963 -23.27 39.17 5.15
CA GLU A 963 -23.73 37.86 5.64
C GLU A 963 -24.73 38.02 6.78
N PRO A 964 -25.78 37.16 6.86
CA PRO A 964 -26.80 37.30 7.90
C PRO A 964 -26.26 36.88 9.28
N VAL A 965 -25.30 35.95 9.28
CA VAL A 965 -24.47 35.60 10.44
C VAL A 965 -23.03 35.96 10.08
N PRO A 966 -22.39 36.92 10.76
CA PRO A 966 -21.03 37.31 10.45
C PRO A 966 -20.09 36.12 10.54
N HIS A 967 -19.32 35.88 9.47
CA HIS A 967 -18.26 34.88 9.43
C HIS A 967 -16.93 35.59 9.14
N PRO A 968 -15.78 35.19 9.71
CA PRO A 968 -14.50 35.87 9.49
C PRO A 968 -13.76 35.36 8.23
N GLY A 969 -14.08 34.15 7.77
CA GLY A 969 -13.44 33.50 6.62
C GLY A 969 -14.10 33.77 5.26
N PRO A 970 -13.55 33.21 4.17
CA PRO A 970 -13.98 33.44 2.78
C PRO A 970 -15.46 33.14 2.57
N ASP A 971 -16.11 33.81 1.62
CA ASP A 971 -17.53 33.62 1.23
C ASP A 971 -17.70 33.05 -0.20
N LEU A 972 -16.60 33.03 -0.97
CA LEU A 972 -16.55 32.56 -2.34
C LEU A 972 -15.41 31.54 -2.50
N MET A 973 -15.75 30.38 -3.06
CA MET A 973 -14.82 29.33 -3.42
C MET A 973 -14.82 29.12 -4.93
N PHE A 974 -13.66 28.78 -5.50
CA PHE A 974 -13.56 28.29 -6.87
C PHE A 974 -13.06 26.85 -6.87
N HIS A 975 -13.60 26.05 -7.78
CA HIS A 975 -12.89 24.90 -8.32
C HIS A 975 -12.39 25.22 -9.72
N ILE A 976 -11.26 24.62 -10.11
CA ILE A 976 -10.77 24.65 -11.49
C ILE A 976 -10.91 23.26 -12.13
N TYR A 977 -11.80 23.14 -13.09
CA TYR A 977 -11.97 21.92 -13.88
C TYR A 977 -11.17 21.98 -15.17
N GLN A 978 -10.47 20.90 -15.49
CA GLN A 978 -9.66 20.73 -16.70
C GLN A 978 -10.38 19.87 -17.73
N VAL A 979 -11.69 20.08 -17.86
CA VAL A 979 -12.57 19.39 -18.80
C VAL A 979 -13.62 20.39 -19.30
N PRO A 980 -14.13 20.23 -20.53
CA PRO A 980 -15.26 21.02 -21.02
C PRO A 980 -16.53 20.61 -20.24
N PHE A 981 -16.85 21.36 -19.18
CA PHE A 981 -18.04 21.10 -18.38
C PHE A 981 -19.26 21.83 -18.98
N THR A 982 -19.87 21.20 -19.99
CA THR A 982 -20.79 21.86 -20.93
C THR A 982 -22.28 21.61 -20.67
N GLU A 983 -22.64 20.78 -19.67
CA GLU A 983 -24.04 20.31 -19.47
C GLU A 983 -25.06 21.45 -19.45
N ASN A 984 -24.78 22.53 -18.71
CA ASN A 984 -25.70 23.67 -18.61
C ASN A 984 -25.39 24.81 -19.59
N THR A 985 -24.19 24.88 -20.17
CA THR A 985 -23.81 25.96 -21.11
C THR A 985 -24.16 25.61 -22.56
N ALA A 986 -24.02 24.35 -22.98
CA ALA A 986 -24.39 23.90 -24.32
C ALA A 986 -25.90 24.07 -24.58
N ARG A 987 -26.73 23.84 -23.55
CA ARG A 987 -28.19 24.12 -23.58
C ARG A 987 -28.50 25.58 -23.91
N GLU A 988 -27.62 26.49 -23.52
CA GLU A 988 -27.72 27.93 -23.78
C GLU A 988 -27.06 28.36 -25.10
N GLY A 989 -26.61 27.39 -25.92
CA GLY A 989 -26.04 27.64 -27.24
C GLY A 989 -24.55 27.97 -27.24
N PHE A 990 -23.85 27.82 -26.11
CA PHE A 990 -22.39 27.97 -26.08
C PHE A 990 -21.70 26.75 -26.72
N PRO A 991 -20.58 26.95 -27.44
CA PRO A 991 -19.90 25.86 -28.12
C PRO A 991 -19.18 24.94 -27.13
N GLU A 992 -18.99 23.68 -27.52
CA GLU A 992 -18.26 22.67 -26.74
C GLU A 992 -16.83 22.53 -27.27
N PRO A 993 -15.85 23.21 -26.67
CA PRO A 993 -14.46 23.12 -27.12
C PRO A 993 -13.87 21.75 -26.81
N LYS A 994 -12.90 21.31 -27.63
CA LYS A 994 -12.18 20.04 -27.42
C LYS A 994 -11.37 20.04 -26.12
N HIS A 995 -10.75 21.18 -25.81
CA HIS A 995 -9.92 21.40 -24.63
C HIS A 995 -10.40 22.66 -23.92
N ALA A 996 -10.67 22.56 -22.62
CA ALA A 996 -11.13 23.69 -21.84
C ALA A 996 -10.73 23.61 -20.38
N ILE A 997 -10.65 24.80 -19.79
CA ILE A 997 -10.64 24.99 -18.36
C ILE A 997 -11.91 25.73 -17.96
N CYS A 998 -12.54 25.24 -16.90
CA CYS A 998 -13.70 25.87 -16.29
C CYS A 998 -13.34 26.33 -14.88
N MET A 999 -13.41 27.64 -14.63
CA MET A 999 -13.39 28.15 -13.26
C MET A 999 -14.83 28.24 -12.77
N THR A 1000 -15.06 27.75 -11.57
CA THR A 1000 -16.42 27.53 -11.07
C THR A 1000 -16.61 28.22 -9.72
N PRO A 1001 -16.99 29.51 -9.69
CA PRO A 1001 -17.31 30.21 -8.45
C PRO A 1001 -18.58 29.65 -7.81
N ASN A 1002 -18.50 29.28 -6.53
CA ASN A 1002 -19.63 28.79 -5.74
C ASN A 1002 -19.82 29.57 -4.43
N CYS A 1003 -21.10 29.67 -4.04
CA CYS A 1003 -21.52 30.37 -2.83
C CYS A 1003 -21.33 29.46 -1.61
N MET A 1004 -20.33 29.75 -0.79
CA MET A 1004 -19.95 28.90 0.35
C MET A 1004 -21.01 28.86 1.45
N ARG A 1005 -21.82 29.93 1.58
CA ARG A 1005 -22.88 30.06 2.59
C ARG A 1005 -24.14 30.64 1.97
N SER A 1006 -24.65 29.95 0.94
CA SER A 1006 -25.86 30.34 0.23
C SER A 1006 -27.05 30.59 1.16
N ARG A 1007 -27.85 31.59 0.82
CA ARG A 1007 -29.08 31.97 1.52
C ARG A 1007 -30.33 31.27 0.99
N GLY A 1008 -30.23 30.56 -0.13
CA GLY A 1008 -31.31 29.70 -0.63
C GLY A 1008 -31.73 28.69 0.44
N ARG A 1009 -33.00 28.73 0.86
CA ARG A 1009 -33.60 27.84 1.87
C ARG A 1009 -34.81 27.17 1.27
N GLY A 1010 -34.55 26.05 0.62
CA GLY A 1010 -35.52 25.29 -0.14
C GLY A 1010 -36.32 24.28 0.67
N ARG A 1011 -37.01 23.40 -0.06
CA ARG A 1011 -37.83 22.33 0.45
C ARG A 1011 -37.79 21.07 -0.43
N LEU A 1012 -37.78 19.91 0.23
CA LEU A 1012 -38.16 18.63 -0.34
C LEU A 1012 -39.59 18.26 0.08
N SER A 1013 -40.43 17.84 -0.87
CA SER A 1013 -41.79 17.34 -0.62
C SER A 1013 -42.11 16.13 -1.50
N LEU A 1014 -43.26 15.50 -1.29
CA LEU A 1014 -43.69 14.35 -2.08
C LEU A 1014 -44.65 14.78 -3.19
N ALA A 1015 -44.41 14.28 -4.40
CA ALA A 1015 -45.35 14.44 -5.51
C ALA A 1015 -46.57 13.51 -5.38
N SER A 1016 -46.40 12.37 -4.69
CA SER A 1016 -47.37 11.28 -4.62
C SER A 1016 -47.10 10.40 -3.39
N SER A 1017 -48.10 9.62 -2.98
CA SER A 1017 -47.95 8.56 -1.98
C SER A 1017 -47.24 7.30 -2.50
N ASP A 1018 -47.00 7.19 -3.80
CA ASP A 1018 -46.25 6.07 -4.38
C ASP A 1018 -44.74 6.24 -4.13
N PRO A 1019 -44.10 5.33 -3.35
CA PRO A 1019 -42.67 5.42 -3.05
C PRO A 1019 -41.76 5.27 -4.28
N LYS A 1020 -42.27 4.88 -5.45
CA LYS A 1020 -41.51 4.85 -6.71
C LYS A 1020 -41.38 6.21 -7.38
N VAL A 1021 -42.27 7.15 -7.07
CA VAL A 1021 -42.25 8.50 -7.62
C VAL A 1021 -41.16 9.31 -6.91
N LYS A 1022 -40.29 9.98 -7.68
CA LYS A 1022 -39.23 10.85 -7.15
C LYS A 1022 -39.86 12.04 -6.38
N PRO A 1023 -39.22 12.53 -5.31
CA PRO A 1023 -39.73 13.68 -4.56
C PRO A 1023 -39.65 14.97 -5.40
N LEU A 1024 -40.44 15.96 -5.01
CA LEU A 1024 -40.32 17.33 -5.50
C LEU A 1024 -39.19 18.02 -4.74
N ILE A 1025 -38.22 18.56 -5.46
CA ILE A 1025 -37.03 19.20 -4.90
C ILE A 1025 -37.01 20.65 -5.38
N ASP A 1026 -37.14 21.59 -4.45
CA ASP A 1026 -37.09 23.01 -4.71
C ASP A 1026 -35.99 23.63 -3.84
N PHE A 1027 -34.91 24.13 -4.44
CA PHE A 1027 -33.81 24.75 -3.69
C PHE A 1027 -34.04 26.24 -3.43
N LYS A 1028 -34.94 26.87 -4.18
CA LYS A 1028 -35.10 28.33 -4.21
C LYS A 1028 -33.79 29.06 -4.51
N TYR A 1029 -33.03 28.55 -5.48
CA TYR A 1029 -31.75 29.16 -5.86
C TYR A 1029 -31.98 30.61 -6.33
N PHE A 1030 -31.21 31.54 -5.76
CA PHE A 1030 -31.21 32.97 -6.11
C PHE A 1030 -32.56 33.68 -5.89
N GLU A 1031 -33.39 33.17 -4.98
CA GLU A 1031 -34.64 33.81 -4.53
C GLU A 1031 -34.46 34.59 -3.22
N ASP A 1032 -33.23 34.70 -2.72
CA ASP A 1032 -32.91 35.51 -1.55
C ASP A 1032 -33.16 37.00 -1.79
N GLU A 1033 -33.80 37.66 -0.83
CA GLU A 1033 -34.36 39.01 -0.99
C GLU A 1033 -33.31 40.07 -1.35
N ASP A 1034 -32.10 39.95 -0.80
CA ASP A 1034 -30.99 40.89 -0.99
C ASP A 1034 -30.01 40.49 -2.09
N ARG A 1035 -30.35 39.46 -2.88
CA ARG A 1035 -29.56 39.00 -4.04
C ARG A 1035 -28.10 38.72 -3.67
N TYR A 1036 -27.85 38.26 -2.45
CA TYR A 1036 -26.54 37.87 -1.94
C TYR A 1036 -25.90 36.78 -2.80
N ASP A 1037 -26.63 35.69 -3.08
CA ASP A 1037 -26.07 34.54 -3.81
C ASP A 1037 -25.62 34.93 -5.23
N GLU A 1038 -26.43 35.72 -5.94
CA GLU A 1038 -26.06 36.17 -7.28
C GLU A 1038 -24.95 37.22 -7.28
N ARG A 1039 -24.86 38.10 -6.26
CA ARG A 1039 -23.76 39.07 -6.14
C ARG A 1039 -22.42 38.36 -5.98
N LEU A 1040 -22.37 37.26 -5.23
CA LEU A 1040 -21.17 36.41 -5.12
C LEU A 1040 -20.74 35.87 -6.49
N LEU A 1041 -21.68 35.36 -7.29
CA LEU A 1041 -21.38 34.81 -8.61
C LEU A 1041 -20.94 35.88 -9.61
N ILE A 1042 -21.52 37.09 -9.55
CA ILE A 1042 -21.10 38.24 -10.37
C ILE A 1042 -19.63 38.57 -10.07
N GLU A 1043 -19.29 38.76 -8.79
CA GLU A 1043 -17.91 39.05 -8.39
C GLU A 1043 -16.97 37.88 -8.71
N GLY A 1044 -17.45 36.64 -8.60
CA GLY A 1044 -16.69 35.46 -8.99
C GLY A 1044 -16.34 35.43 -10.47
N ILE A 1045 -17.30 35.72 -11.37
CA ILE A 1045 -17.04 35.78 -12.82
C ILE A 1045 -16.07 36.92 -13.17
N LYS A 1046 -16.24 38.10 -12.56
CA LYS A 1046 -15.32 39.23 -12.73
C LYS A 1046 -13.90 38.87 -12.26
N LEU A 1047 -13.78 38.19 -11.12
CA LEU A 1047 -12.49 37.77 -10.58
C LEU A 1047 -11.81 36.71 -11.47
N ALA A 1048 -12.58 35.73 -11.96
CA ALA A 1048 -12.07 34.69 -12.84
C ALA A 1048 -11.46 35.27 -14.13
N ARG A 1049 -12.08 36.30 -14.71
CA ARG A 1049 -11.52 37.06 -15.84
C ARG A 1049 -10.19 37.72 -15.50
N LYS A 1050 -10.08 38.36 -14.33
CA LYS A 1050 -8.81 38.96 -13.88
C LYS A 1050 -7.70 37.91 -13.71
N ILE A 1051 -8.04 36.72 -13.23
CA ILE A 1051 -7.09 35.59 -13.09
C ILE A 1051 -6.66 35.10 -14.48
N ALA A 1052 -7.59 34.96 -15.42
CA ALA A 1052 -7.31 34.56 -16.81
C ALA A 1052 -6.39 35.53 -17.57
N GLU A 1053 -6.29 36.78 -17.14
CA GLU A 1053 -5.41 37.79 -17.74
C GLU A 1053 -3.96 37.75 -17.23
N GLN A 1054 -3.67 37.00 -16.16
CA GLN A 1054 -2.32 36.94 -15.58
C GLN A 1054 -1.44 35.88 -16.22
N GLU A 1055 -0.17 36.23 -16.43
CA GLU A 1055 0.88 35.27 -16.77
C GLU A 1055 1.37 34.53 -15.51
N PRO A 1056 1.78 33.24 -15.60
CA PRO A 1056 1.88 32.44 -16.83
C PRO A 1056 0.56 31.80 -17.29
N PHE A 1057 -0.53 31.90 -16.52
CA PHE A 1057 -1.77 31.18 -16.83
C PHE A 1057 -2.41 31.56 -18.17
N LYS A 1058 -2.38 32.86 -18.51
CA LYS A 1058 -2.91 33.42 -19.75
C LYS A 1058 -2.37 32.73 -21.01
N GLN A 1059 -1.11 32.29 -20.99
CA GLN A 1059 -0.48 31.66 -22.15
C GLN A 1059 -1.21 30.39 -22.63
N HIS A 1060 -1.89 29.69 -21.72
CA HIS A 1060 -2.64 28.45 -21.98
C HIS A 1060 -3.99 28.69 -22.63
N LEU A 1061 -4.55 29.89 -22.46
CA LEU A 1061 -5.89 30.24 -22.89
C LEU A 1061 -5.92 30.71 -24.35
N VAL A 1062 -6.95 30.29 -25.08
CA VAL A 1062 -7.22 30.71 -26.46
C VAL A 1062 -8.26 31.82 -26.48
N ARG A 1063 -9.42 31.59 -25.85
CA ARG A 1063 -10.53 32.55 -25.75
C ARG A 1063 -11.51 32.16 -24.64
N GLU A 1064 -12.23 33.15 -24.14
CA GLU A 1064 -13.42 32.92 -23.30
C GLU A 1064 -14.55 32.34 -24.15
N VAL A 1065 -15.09 31.18 -23.74
CA VAL A 1065 -16.16 30.45 -24.44
C VAL A 1065 -17.52 30.84 -23.89
N ALA A 1066 -17.69 30.78 -22.57
CA ALA A 1066 -18.94 31.10 -21.87
C ALA A 1066 -18.58 31.84 -20.56
N PRO A 1067 -19.22 32.97 -20.22
CA PRO A 1067 -20.32 33.63 -20.93
C PRO A 1067 -19.92 34.33 -22.23
N GLY A 1068 -18.62 34.40 -22.52
CA GLY A 1068 -18.09 35.06 -23.70
C GLY A 1068 -17.84 36.55 -23.46
N PRO A 1069 -16.94 37.16 -24.25
CA PRO A 1069 -16.42 38.50 -23.99
C PRO A 1069 -17.47 39.62 -24.16
N SER A 1070 -18.65 39.35 -24.72
CA SER A 1070 -19.73 40.34 -24.86
C SER A 1070 -20.58 40.51 -23.59
N CYS A 1071 -20.60 39.53 -22.68
CA CYS A 1071 -21.33 39.61 -21.42
C CYS A 1071 -20.51 40.40 -20.38
N GLN A 1072 -20.87 41.66 -20.10
CA GLN A 1072 -20.00 42.57 -19.35
C GLN A 1072 -20.68 43.22 -18.14
N THR A 1073 -21.97 43.56 -18.24
CA THR A 1073 -22.70 44.23 -17.15
C THR A 1073 -23.07 43.24 -16.04
N ASP A 1074 -23.26 43.75 -14.82
CA ASP A 1074 -23.65 42.93 -13.67
C ASP A 1074 -24.99 42.20 -13.92
N GLU A 1075 -25.92 42.86 -14.62
CA GLU A 1075 -27.19 42.27 -15.03
C GLU A 1075 -27.01 41.11 -16.04
N GLU A 1076 -26.16 41.29 -17.05
CA GLU A 1076 -25.86 40.24 -18.03
C GLU A 1076 -25.16 39.04 -17.38
N ILE A 1077 -24.16 39.32 -16.52
CA ILE A 1077 -23.40 38.31 -15.79
C ILE A 1077 -24.34 37.55 -14.85
N SER A 1078 -25.20 38.24 -14.08
CA SER A 1078 -26.20 37.62 -13.20
C SER A 1078 -27.16 36.73 -14.00
N ALA A 1079 -27.70 37.25 -15.11
CA ALA A 1079 -28.64 36.50 -15.94
C ALA A 1079 -28.00 35.22 -16.50
N TYR A 1080 -26.78 35.29 -16.99
CA TYR A 1080 -26.01 34.12 -17.42
C TYR A 1080 -25.77 33.17 -16.25
N ALA A 1081 -25.16 33.65 -15.16
CA ALA A 1081 -24.69 32.85 -14.05
C ALA A 1081 -25.82 32.01 -13.44
N ARG A 1082 -27.00 32.62 -13.27
CA ARG A 1082 -28.18 31.91 -12.75
C ARG A 1082 -28.74 30.89 -13.73
N LYS A 1083 -28.71 31.18 -15.04
CA LYS A 1083 -29.28 30.33 -16.09
C LYS A 1083 -28.44 29.08 -16.36
N VAL A 1084 -27.11 29.19 -16.24
CA VAL A 1084 -26.17 28.07 -16.38
C VAL A 1084 -25.71 27.48 -15.05
N ALA A 1085 -26.27 27.96 -13.93
CA ALA A 1085 -25.88 27.52 -12.60
C ALA A 1085 -25.91 26.00 -12.48
N HIS A 1086 -24.93 25.49 -11.75
CA HIS A 1086 -24.78 24.11 -11.34
C HIS A 1086 -24.86 24.03 -9.80
N THR A 1087 -24.86 22.81 -9.29
CA THR A 1087 -24.63 22.46 -7.88
C THR A 1087 -23.20 21.91 -7.71
N VAL A 1088 -22.54 22.19 -6.57
CA VAL A 1088 -21.33 21.43 -6.15
C VAL A 1088 -21.71 20.03 -5.63
N TYR A 1089 -22.99 19.67 -5.69
CA TYR A 1089 -23.58 18.41 -5.26
C TYR A 1089 -23.63 18.21 -3.74
N HIS A 1090 -23.95 19.27 -2.99
CA HIS A 1090 -23.96 19.31 -1.53
C HIS A 1090 -25.34 19.55 -0.87
N PRO A 1091 -26.43 18.87 -1.27
CA PRO A 1091 -27.72 19.00 -0.60
C PRO A 1091 -27.64 18.62 0.88
N ALA A 1092 -28.23 19.45 1.74
CA ALA A 1092 -28.15 19.36 3.18
C ALA A 1092 -29.41 19.91 3.88
N GLY A 1093 -29.58 19.57 5.17
CA GLY A 1093 -30.45 20.29 6.12
C GLY A 1093 -31.93 19.95 6.17
N THR A 1094 -32.39 18.99 5.36
CA THR A 1094 -33.80 18.59 5.24
C THR A 1094 -34.42 17.90 6.47
N CYS A 1095 -33.61 17.54 7.46
CA CYS A 1095 -34.03 17.05 8.77
C CYS A 1095 -33.20 17.73 9.86
N ARG A 1096 -33.12 19.08 9.79
CA ARG A 1096 -32.18 19.85 10.60
C ARG A 1096 -32.25 19.51 12.09
N MET A 1097 -31.06 19.40 12.69
CA MET A 1097 -30.94 19.27 14.14
C MET A 1097 -31.08 20.63 14.83
N GLY A 1098 -31.46 20.60 16.10
CA GLY A 1098 -31.55 21.77 16.97
C GLY A 1098 -32.09 21.38 18.34
N THR A 1099 -32.21 22.37 19.23
CA THR A 1099 -32.88 22.17 20.52
C THR A 1099 -34.39 22.27 20.31
N PRO A 1100 -35.16 21.18 20.51
CA PRO A 1100 -36.59 21.23 20.31
C PRO A 1100 -37.28 22.11 21.34
N PRO A 1101 -38.41 22.75 21.00
CA PRO A 1101 -39.20 23.52 21.95
C PRO A 1101 -39.74 22.64 23.07
N LYS A 1102 -39.81 23.20 24.30
CA LYS A 1102 -40.38 22.49 25.45
C LYS A 1102 -41.86 22.16 25.20
N ALA A 1103 -42.26 20.93 25.51
CA ALA A 1103 -43.66 20.51 25.42
C ALA A 1103 -44.56 21.44 26.25
N GLY A 1104 -45.59 22.03 25.61
CA GLY A 1104 -46.53 22.94 26.25
C GLY A 1104 -46.08 24.41 26.35
N ALA A 1105 -44.99 24.83 25.69
CA ALA A 1105 -44.61 26.24 25.61
C ALA A 1105 -45.73 27.09 24.97
N SER A 1106 -46.12 28.18 25.64
CA SER A 1106 -47.21 29.07 25.22
C SER A 1106 -46.89 29.90 23.98
N SER A 1107 -45.61 30.10 23.67
CA SER A 1107 -45.12 30.63 22.40
C SER A 1107 -43.89 29.85 21.94
N VAL A 1108 -43.88 29.46 20.67
CA VAL A 1108 -42.76 28.78 20.01
C VAL A 1108 -42.51 29.56 18.72
N SER A 1109 -41.26 29.99 18.49
CA SER A 1109 -40.91 30.65 17.23
C SER A 1109 -41.12 29.69 16.05
N ASP A 1110 -41.48 30.24 14.88
CA ASP A 1110 -41.65 29.40 13.69
C ASP A 1110 -40.34 28.69 13.32
N ASP A 1111 -39.17 29.31 13.58
CA ASP A 1111 -37.88 28.63 13.43
C ASP A 1111 -37.79 27.40 14.34
N ALA A 1112 -38.06 27.51 15.64
CA ALA A 1112 -37.95 26.37 16.56
C ALA A 1112 -38.90 25.20 16.20
N ARG A 1113 -40.01 25.46 15.50
CA ARG A 1113 -40.92 24.43 14.98
C ARG A 1113 -40.36 23.64 13.81
N THR A 1114 -39.31 24.14 13.15
CA THR A 1114 -38.66 23.45 12.03
C THR A 1114 -37.56 22.48 12.47
N VAL A 1115 -37.26 22.39 13.76
CA VAL A 1115 -36.33 21.37 14.31
C VAL A 1115 -36.94 19.99 14.16
N VAL A 1116 -36.26 19.11 13.41
CA VAL A 1116 -36.71 17.72 13.16
C VAL A 1116 -36.03 16.74 14.10
N VAL A 1117 -34.79 17.02 14.46
CA VAL A 1117 -33.92 16.12 15.22
C VAL A 1117 -33.41 16.84 16.46
N ASP A 1118 -33.52 16.22 17.63
CA ASP A 1118 -32.94 16.77 18.85
C ASP A 1118 -31.40 16.68 18.75
N GLN A 1119 -30.73 17.81 18.79
CA GLN A 1119 -29.27 17.90 18.73
C GLN A 1119 -28.58 17.08 19.83
N LYS A 1120 -29.22 16.89 20.98
CA LYS A 1120 -28.61 16.26 22.16
C LYS A 1120 -28.25 14.80 21.89
N ASP A 1121 -29.11 14.09 21.16
CA ASP A 1121 -29.03 12.64 21.00
C ASP A 1121 -29.39 12.17 19.58
N LEU A 1122 -29.63 13.07 18.64
CA LEU A 1122 -29.99 12.75 17.25
C LEU A 1122 -31.32 11.99 17.10
N ARG A 1123 -32.20 11.98 18.11
CA ARG A 1123 -33.54 11.39 18.01
C ARG A 1123 -34.47 12.31 17.23
N VAL A 1124 -35.33 11.70 16.41
CA VAL A 1124 -36.41 12.44 15.75
C VAL A 1124 -37.38 12.96 16.81
N VAL A 1125 -37.63 14.26 16.81
CA VAL A 1125 -38.46 14.94 17.81
C VAL A 1125 -39.84 14.28 17.87
N GLY A 1126 -40.30 13.93 19.07
CA GLY A 1126 -41.61 13.31 19.29
C GLY A 1126 -41.69 11.80 18.96
N MET A 1127 -40.61 11.19 18.47
CA MET A 1127 -40.56 9.78 18.08
C MET A 1127 -39.65 8.96 19.01
N LYS A 1128 -39.90 7.65 19.10
CA LYS A 1128 -39.07 6.69 19.85
C LYS A 1128 -38.47 5.64 18.91
N GLY A 1129 -37.26 5.18 19.24
CA GLY A 1129 -36.58 4.14 18.46
C GLY A 1129 -36.13 4.60 17.07
N LEU A 1130 -36.03 5.91 16.84
CA LEU A 1130 -35.70 6.49 15.54
C LEU A 1130 -34.69 7.63 15.69
N ARG A 1131 -33.57 7.55 14.97
CA ARG A 1131 -32.58 8.63 14.81
C ARG A 1131 -32.34 8.96 13.36
N VAL A 1132 -31.79 10.14 13.11
CA VAL A 1132 -31.24 10.55 11.82
C VAL A 1132 -29.76 10.88 12.01
N CYS A 1133 -28.91 10.45 11.10
CA CYS A 1133 -27.48 10.74 11.14
C CYS A 1133 -26.89 10.73 9.73
N ASP A 1134 -27.09 11.83 9.01
CA ASP A 1134 -26.50 12.10 7.69
C ASP A 1134 -26.53 13.63 7.40
N ALA A 1135 -26.28 14.03 6.15
CA ALA A 1135 -26.26 15.43 5.72
C ALA A 1135 -27.59 16.19 5.95
N SER A 1136 -28.72 15.49 6.11
CA SER A 1136 -30.01 16.11 6.43
C SER A 1136 -30.00 16.80 7.80
N LEU A 1137 -29.10 16.44 8.71
CA LEU A 1137 -28.99 17.06 10.04
C LEU A 1137 -28.47 18.50 10.02
N LEU A 1138 -27.72 18.88 8.99
CA LEU A 1138 -26.95 20.12 8.97
C LEU A 1138 -27.89 21.33 9.12
N PRO A 1139 -27.80 22.13 10.21
CA PRO A 1139 -28.63 23.32 10.34
C PRO A 1139 -28.26 24.35 9.26
N THR A 1140 -26.97 24.48 8.99
CA THR A 1140 -26.40 25.15 7.81
C THR A 1140 -25.26 24.30 7.26
N ILE A 1141 -25.00 24.39 5.96
CA ILE A 1141 -23.86 23.73 5.34
C ILE A 1141 -22.55 24.40 5.79
N PRO A 1142 -21.46 23.66 6.06
CA PRO A 1142 -20.16 24.28 6.30
C PRO A 1142 -19.65 24.97 5.02
N SER A 1143 -18.75 25.93 5.21
CA SER A 1143 -18.12 26.72 4.15
C SER A 1143 -17.47 25.87 3.05
N VAL A 1144 -16.94 24.71 3.40
CA VAL A 1144 -16.16 23.81 2.54
C VAL A 1144 -16.95 22.56 2.14
N ASN A 1145 -16.41 21.73 1.23
CA ASN A 1145 -17.05 20.48 0.83
C ASN A 1145 -17.37 19.61 2.07
N PRO A 1146 -18.65 19.21 2.29
CA PRO A 1146 -19.13 18.77 3.61
C PRO A 1146 -18.80 17.31 3.94
N MET A 1147 -18.06 16.59 3.10
CA MET A 1147 -17.87 15.15 3.22
C MET A 1147 -17.21 14.75 4.55
N LEU A 1148 -16.12 15.41 4.96
CA LEU A 1148 -15.49 15.13 6.25
C LEU A 1148 -16.38 15.55 7.42
N THR A 1149 -17.11 16.66 7.31
CA THR A 1149 -18.09 17.09 8.31
C THR A 1149 -19.15 16.02 8.55
N ILE A 1150 -19.67 15.40 7.50
CA ILE A 1150 -20.66 14.31 7.59
C ILE A 1150 -20.05 13.07 8.27
N LEU A 1151 -18.80 12.72 7.95
CA LEU A 1151 -18.09 11.63 8.63
C LEU A 1151 -17.89 11.92 10.12
N MET A 1152 -17.51 13.15 10.48
CA MET A 1152 -17.32 13.58 11.87
C MET A 1152 -18.64 13.58 12.66
N ILE A 1153 -19.73 14.02 12.04
CA ILE A 1153 -21.08 13.90 12.61
C ILE A 1153 -21.42 12.43 12.87
N ALA A 1154 -21.09 11.52 11.94
CA ALA A 1154 -21.37 10.10 12.09
C ALA A 1154 -20.51 9.42 13.17
N GLU A 1155 -19.23 9.80 13.30
CA GLU A 1155 -18.36 9.34 14.39
C GLU A 1155 -18.93 9.75 15.76
N ARG A 1156 -19.38 10.99 15.88
CA ARG A 1156 -20.06 11.48 17.09
C ARG A 1156 -21.41 10.81 17.30
N GLY A 1157 -22.20 10.65 16.25
CA GLY A 1157 -23.50 9.99 16.32
C GLY A 1157 -23.36 8.55 16.85
N ALA A 1158 -22.36 7.81 16.39
CA ALA A 1158 -22.05 6.49 16.92
C ALA A 1158 -21.69 6.52 18.41
N GLU A 1159 -20.94 7.53 18.85
CA GLU A 1159 -20.61 7.71 20.27
C GLU A 1159 -21.85 8.02 21.12
N LEU A 1160 -22.73 8.92 20.68
CA LEU A 1160 -23.99 9.22 21.36
C LEU A 1160 -24.89 7.98 21.47
N ILE A 1161 -25.01 7.20 20.39
CA ILE A 1161 -25.79 5.95 20.38
C ILE A 1161 -25.19 4.91 21.33
N ARG A 1162 -23.85 4.77 21.35
CA ARG A 1162 -23.17 3.85 22.26
C ARG A 1162 -23.36 4.28 23.71
N ASN A 1163 -23.13 5.54 24.03
CA ASN A 1163 -23.26 6.08 25.39
C ASN A 1163 -24.68 5.90 25.93
N ASP A 1164 -25.71 6.12 25.11
CA ASP A 1164 -27.10 5.85 25.47
C ASP A 1164 -27.39 4.37 25.80
N GLY A 1165 -26.55 3.47 25.30
CA GLY A 1165 -26.59 2.04 25.61
C GLY A 1165 -26.07 1.67 27.00
N TRP A 1166 -25.54 2.62 27.77
CA TRP A 1166 -24.98 2.41 29.11
C TRP A 1166 -25.60 3.37 30.13
N ILE A 1167 -26.00 2.85 31.30
CA ILE A 1167 -26.53 3.61 32.43
C ILE A 1167 -25.71 3.23 33.66
N ASN A 1168 -25.10 4.22 34.35
CA ASN A 1168 -24.28 4.00 35.55
C ASN A 1168 -23.19 2.91 35.36
N GLY A 1169 -22.56 2.86 34.19
CA GLY A 1169 -21.53 1.87 33.85
C GLY A 1169 -22.05 0.47 33.54
N GLN A 1170 -23.38 0.24 33.53
CA GLN A 1170 -24.00 -1.02 33.13
C GLN A 1170 -24.73 -0.89 31.79
N ARG A 1171 -24.72 -1.97 31.01
CA ARG A 1171 -25.41 -2.00 29.71
C ARG A 1171 -26.92 -1.95 29.92
N ARG A 1172 -27.60 -1.04 29.23
CA ARG A 1172 -29.06 -0.93 29.25
C ARG A 1172 -29.69 -2.19 28.65
N THR A 1173 -30.39 -2.96 29.49
CA THR A 1173 -31.10 -4.17 29.08
C THR A 1173 -32.52 -3.89 28.62
N ASP A 1174 -33.18 -2.87 29.19
CA ASP A 1174 -34.57 -2.55 28.91
C ASP A 1174 -34.69 -1.30 28.01
N TRP A 1175 -35.09 -1.53 26.76
CA TRP A 1175 -35.35 -0.52 25.76
C TRP A 1175 -36.87 -0.30 25.64
N ALA A 1176 -37.50 0.13 26.75
CA ALA A 1176 -38.93 0.43 26.85
C ALA A 1176 -39.39 1.47 25.81
#